data_AF-A0AAF0DCF8-F1
#
_entry.id   AF-A0AAF0DCF8-F1
#
_cell.length_a   1.000
_cell.length_b   1.000
_cell.length_c   1.000
_cell.angle_alpha   90.00
_cell.angle_beta   90.00
_cell.angle_gamma   90.00
#
_symmetry.space_group_name_H-M   'P 1'
#
loop_
_entity.id
_entity.type
_entity.pdbx_description
1 polymer ?
#
loop_
_entity_poly.entity_id
_entity_poly.type
_entity_poly.pdbx_seq_one_letter_code
_entity_poly.pdbx_strand_id
1 'polypeptide(L)'
;MASSLNQSTGVSIPFGDGQDLGPLTANHPPTVSSPAKVAPSDLSDMTNPKSKEARVSQCSSNNQTWNPDTHVRYINGDKTMGNLEIGVKEGLYYLRKLKDVLVKYSSRGTPNTWLAEIEKLERKAKLNQRYVIGVVGETGAGKSSLINALLEEDRILPTNGMRASTATVVEISYNHESLRYRAEVEFISYEEWKDYLQILFGDIKDGNSSKGGDEYAIAGAMIKAVYGISPNDVHKYSVEELVEHERVRGVLGQIEKFAYDDPKEFYQKVQSFVDSKDKGHREIEFWPLIRVVRVYVKAPVLKTGAVLADLPGVQDSNPARAEVANRYLKECSSIWVVAPIVRAVDNKTAKTLLGDAFKRQLRMDGTYDFVTFICTKADDISFTEVAQLPEISERQEQVYEVLEGIAAKILSLESEKQTLKVSEQEVNESIEQFYDNMMLLSLVESTRTPSRERCSTASAQSSHNSRILREESHTVESEPRLNASELYEPSSNDSALNNETADSREKHVSARDIRRELYARREELAKHIKAIDRQIAMEKDHEAKVILSFESECVITRNKNVKLAIQQDFAEGIREMDLADEDVNSIGASDQDYENIAKSLPVFCISARGYQQLRGKMGRDKELRGFGTFHETGILQLQDHCIDSTVPSRQKGCLAFLNNLECLVNSLSIDLSSGQAFPLEVNRKNDQKYLALKLERLQIDFEDVTRKLFNNLDQIIHQSIYAEFDAAASRAEDAASGTLMNWNERSRIAWNTYRAICRRKGVYRGKHGHYDWNQQLAEPMLATLTIRWERTFKRDLPKTLDSFIGEYQRLATTFSNKVEKRLVVITENGKLRRKLRTQLQTYKNSFRYMHVSLKKLMRQEQKTVSREIGPHFQNMLNAAYVEASTRTGQGTFQQMKDIMSNYINDKKGTMFRDSTNEIKQQMRKAVIRTQTKAMKGVNDVFKTISRDYTAIVNRSETQKDRAMEKELGAILKEITLFIEPAVDAPMAMEVE
;
A
#
# COMPACT_ATOMS: atom_id res chain seq x y z
N MET A 1 4.74 10.47 -74.63
CA MET A 1 5.97 11.18 -75.04
C MET A 1 6.89 11.19 -73.82
N ALA A 2 8.16 10.77 -73.81
CA ALA A 2 9.03 10.06 -74.77
C ALA A 2 10.32 9.60 -74.03
N SER A 3 11.06 8.53 -74.37
CA SER A 3 10.80 7.39 -75.27
C SER A 3 11.89 6.30 -75.21
N SER A 4 11.45 5.03 -75.29
CA SER A 4 12.05 3.91 -76.09
C SER A 4 13.27 3.10 -75.61
N LEU A 5 13.33 1.87 -76.18
CA LEU A 5 14.37 0.81 -76.12
C LEU A 5 14.44 0.02 -74.80
N ASN A 6 14.18 -1.30 -74.70
CA ASN A 6 14.50 -2.53 -75.48
C ASN A 6 15.93 -3.08 -75.32
N GLN A 7 16.05 -4.24 -74.68
CA GLN A 7 16.70 -5.45 -75.25
C GLN A 7 16.27 -6.73 -74.49
N SER A 8 16.60 -7.92 -75.01
CA SER A 8 15.93 -9.18 -74.66
C SER A 8 16.79 -10.45 -74.86
N THR A 9 16.76 -11.38 -73.90
CA THR A 9 17.10 -12.83 -73.97
C THR A 9 16.78 -13.49 -72.61
N GLY A 10 16.50 -14.79 -72.46
CA GLY A 10 16.18 -15.82 -73.46
C GLY A 10 16.50 -17.26 -73.02
N VAL A 11 15.47 -18.07 -72.68
CA VAL A 11 15.46 -19.57 -72.59
C VAL A 11 16.28 -20.16 -71.41
N SER A 12 15.75 -21.04 -70.53
CA SER A 12 15.49 -22.48 -70.78
C SER A 12 14.61 -23.16 -69.70
N ILE A 13 14.05 -24.34 -70.00
CA ILE A 13 13.25 -25.23 -69.11
C ILE A 13 13.91 -26.64 -69.06
N PRO A 14 13.70 -27.46 -68.01
CA PRO A 14 12.69 -28.56 -68.09
C PRO A 14 11.81 -28.66 -66.82
N PHE A 15 10.58 -29.21 -66.77
CA PHE A 15 9.84 -30.34 -67.40
C PHE A 15 10.02 -31.74 -66.75
N GLY A 16 8.90 -32.50 -66.66
CA GLY A 16 8.68 -33.71 -65.84
C GLY A 16 7.80 -33.39 -64.62
N ASP A 17 6.46 -33.52 -64.60
CA ASP A 17 5.56 -34.68 -64.86
C ASP A 17 5.80 -35.82 -63.85
N GLY A 18 4.81 -36.52 -63.25
CA GLY A 18 3.34 -36.57 -63.27
C GLY A 18 2.90 -37.69 -62.27
N GLN A 19 1.63 -38.03 -61.97
CA GLN A 19 0.31 -37.65 -62.50
C GLN A 19 -0.79 -37.87 -61.42
N ASP A 20 -1.97 -37.33 -61.73
CA ASP A 20 -3.29 -37.40 -61.08
C ASP A 20 -3.79 -38.76 -60.54
N LEU A 21 -4.83 -38.73 -59.68
CA LEU A 21 -6.20 -39.12 -60.11
C LEU A 21 -7.31 -38.92 -59.05
N GLY A 22 -8.33 -38.11 -59.39
CA GLY A 22 -9.74 -38.41 -59.06
C GLY A 22 -10.37 -37.79 -57.79
N PRO A 23 -11.63 -37.29 -57.85
CA PRO A 23 -12.40 -36.81 -56.70
C PRO A 23 -13.58 -37.74 -56.30
N LEU A 24 -14.33 -37.42 -55.22
CA LEU A 24 -15.82 -37.38 -55.20
C LEU A 24 -16.44 -37.02 -53.81
N THR A 25 -17.41 -36.09 -53.84
CA THR A 25 -18.64 -35.93 -53.00
C THR A 25 -18.73 -36.25 -51.49
N ALA A 26 -19.13 -35.21 -50.73
CA ALA A 26 -20.24 -35.15 -49.75
C ALA A 26 -20.34 -36.11 -48.53
N ASN A 27 -20.50 -35.53 -47.31
CA ASN A 27 -21.73 -35.61 -46.49
C ASN A 27 -21.66 -34.87 -45.13
N HIS A 28 -22.82 -34.41 -44.64
CA HIS A 28 -23.10 -34.10 -43.22
C HIS A 28 -24.01 -35.24 -42.64
N PRO A 29 -24.50 -35.16 -41.38
CA PRO A 29 -23.85 -35.52 -40.12
C PRO A 29 -24.53 -36.76 -39.45
N PRO A 30 -24.12 -37.13 -38.22
CA PRO A 30 -25.14 -37.29 -37.15
C PRO A 30 -24.61 -36.79 -35.76
N THR A 31 -25.37 -36.19 -34.82
CA THR A 31 -26.55 -36.63 -34.02
C THR A 31 -26.39 -37.97 -33.30
N VAL A 32 -26.02 -37.98 -32.00
CA VAL A 32 -26.90 -37.89 -30.80
C VAL A 32 -27.58 -39.22 -30.41
N SER A 33 -27.25 -39.72 -29.21
CA SER A 33 -28.16 -40.57 -28.40
C SER A 33 -27.73 -40.64 -26.91
N SER A 34 -28.38 -39.85 -26.05
CA SER A 34 -28.63 -40.23 -24.64
C SER A 34 -29.92 -41.07 -24.58
N PRO A 35 -30.21 -41.87 -23.52
CA PRO A 35 -30.73 -41.34 -22.25
C PRO A 35 -30.22 -42.18 -21.04
N ALA A 36 -30.80 -42.31 -19.84
CA ALA A 36 -32.05 -41.92 -19.15
C ALA A 36 -31.76 -42.04 -17.62
N LYS A 37 -32.55 -41.66 -16.60
CA LYS A 37 -33.70 -40.77 -16.27
C LYS A 37 -33.71 -40.75 -14.70
N VAL A 38 -34.52 -40.04 -13.90
CA VAL A 38 -35.91 -39.53 -13.98
C VAL A 38 -35.99 -38.20 -13.20
N ALA A 39 -37.00 -37.37 -13.48
CA ALA A 39 -37.30 -36.10 -12.79
C ALA A 39 -38.56 -36.31 -11.88
N PRO A 40 -39.58 -35.43 -11.72
CA PRO A 40 -39.77 -34.03 -12.15
C PRO A 40 -40.33 -33.07 -11.07
N SER A 41 -40.62 -31.84 -11.54
CA SER A 41 -41.67 -30.89 -11.13
C SER A 41 -41.23 -29.55 -10.49
N ASP A 42 -41.66 -28.38 -11.00
CA ASP A 42 -42.14 -28.08 -12.37
C ASP A 42 -42.06 -26.56 -12.69
N LEU A 43 -42.07 -26.23 -14.00
CA LEU A 43 -42.70 -25.07 -14.71
C LEU A 43 -42.94 -23.73 -13.93
N SER A 44 -42.79 -22.51 -14.45
CA SER A 44 -42.69 -21.90 -15.81
C SER A 44 -42.67 -20.34 -15.62
N ASP A 45 -42.60 -19.36 -16.54
CA ASP A 45 -42.18 -19.11 -17.96
C ASP A 45 -42.31 -17.55 -18.18
N MET A 46 -41.85 -16.82 -19.21
CA MET A 46 -40.87 -16.99 -20.32
C MET A 46 -40.60 -15.61 -20.98
N THR A 47 -39.34 -15.26 -21.27
CA THR A 47 -38.91 -14.26 -22.31
C THR A 47 -39.33 -12.76 -22.14
N ASN A 48 -38.86 -11.74 -22.88
CA ASN A 48 -37.79 -11.55 -23.89
C ASN A 48 -37.25 -10.07 -23.84
N PRO A 49 -36.24 -9.64 -24.64
CA PRO A 49 -35.47 -8.40 -24.39
C PRO A 49 -35.73 -7.22 -25.35
N LYS A 50 -35.02 -6.10 -25.08
CA LYS A 50 -34.67 -4.92 -25.93
C LYS A 50 -35.14 -3.56 -25.38
N SER A 51 -34.22 -2.82 -24.74
CA SER A 51 -34.13 -1.35 -24.88
C SER A 51 -32.71 -0.89 -24.52
N LYS A 52 -32.09 -0.08 -25.38
CA LYS A 52 -30.77 0.53 -25.14
C LYS A 52 -30.88 1.82 -24.30
N GLU A 53 -29.73 2.30 -23.82
CA GLU A 53 -29.40 3.73 -23.67
C GLU A 53 -30.37 4.61 -22.84
N ALA A 54 -30.26 4.55 -21.51
CA ALA A 54 -30.27 5.75 -20.63
C ALA A 54 -30.04 5.41 -19.14
N ARG A 55 -28.85 5.72 -18.58
CA ARG A 55 -28.63 6.12 -17.16
C ARG A 55 -27.15 6.38 -16.84
N VAL A 56 -26.64 7.53 -17.31
CA VAL A 56 -25.46 8.18 -16.69
C VAL A 56 -25.97 9.35 -15.85
N SER A 57 -26.28 9.10 -14.58
CA SER A 57 -26.57 10.16 -13.59
C SER A 57 -26.77 9.60 -12.18
N GLN A 58 -26.48 10.44 -11.18
CA GLN A 58 -26.68 10.28 -9.73
C GLN A 58 -25.74 9.30 -9.00
N CYS A 59 -24.76 9.90 -8.34
CA CYS A 59 -23.96 9.25 -7.31
C CYS A 59 -24.81 8.93 -6.07
N SER A 60 -24.65 7.74 -5.51
CA SER A 60 -24.91 7.47 -4.09
C SER A 60 -23.82 6.55 -3.56
N SER A 61 -22.96 7.05 -2.67
CA SER A 61 -22.01 6.20 -1.95
C SER A 61 -22.78 5.22 -1.05
N ASN A 62 -22.27 3.98 -0.95
CA ASN A 62 -22.92 2.89 -0.21
C ASN A 62 -23.17 3.26 1.26
N ASN A 63 -24.38 3.74 1.53
CA ASN A 63 -24.94 3.89 2.85
C ASN A 63 -25.81 2.66 3.11
N GLN A 64 -25.24 1.65 3.76
CA GLN A 64 -26.06 0.90 4.71
C GLN A 64 -26.63 1.93 5.68
N THR A 65 -27.95 2.02 5.77
CA THR A 65 -28.63 3.02 6.60
C THR A 65 -28.45 2.65 8.08
N TRP A 66 -27.37 3.18 8.67
CA TRP A 66 -27.13 3.14 10.11
C TRP A 66 -28.42 3.56 10.83
N ASN A 67 -28.84 2.73 11.79
CA ASN A 67 -30.10 2.88 12.49
C ASN A 67 -29.82 2.74 14.01
N PRO A 68 -30.23 3.73 14.84
CA PRO A 68 -29.93 3.79 16.28
C PRO A 68 -30.51 2.63 17.11
N ASP A 69 -31.36 1.79 16.54
CA ASP A 69 -32.01 0.67 17.23
C ASP A 69 -31.36 -0.69 16.88
N THR A 70 -30.39 -0.71 15.96
CA THR A 70 -29.71 -1.93 15.48
C THR A 70 -28.18 -1.83 15.47
N HIS A 71 -27.63 -0.65 15.74
CA HIS A 71 -26.21 -0.37 15.74
C HIS A 71 -25.77 0.19 17.10
N VAL A 72 -24.52 -0.07 17.48
CA VAL A 72 -23.89 0.59 18.64
C VAL A 72 -23.98 2.11 18.47
N ARG A 73 -24.37 2.81 19.54
CA ARG A 73 -24.51 4.28 19.59
C ARG A 73 -23.21 4.96 20.01
N TYR A 74 -23.08 6.24 19.68
CA TYR A 74 -21.94 7.05 20.09
C TYR A 74 -21.92 7.28 21.61
N ILE A 75 -20.75 7.05 22.22
CA ILE A 75 -20.48 7.36 23.63
C ILE A 75 -19.78 8.71 23.70
N ASN A 76 -20.42 9.70 24.32
CA ASN A 76 -19.83 11.02 24.49
C ASN A 76 -18.61 10.97 25.43
N GLY A 77 -17.58 11.76 25.13
CA GLY A 77 -16.32 11.82 25.89
C GLY A 77 -15.24 10.83 25.43
N ASP A 78 -15.61 9.64 24.94
CA ASP A 78 -14.66 8.69 24.36
C ASP A 78 -14.13 9.19 22.99
N LYS A 79 -12.81 9.01 22.80
CA LYS A 79 -12.01 9.49 21.66
C LYS A 79 -11.35 8.34 20.89
N THR A 80 -11.68 7.07 21.18
CA THR A 80 -11.28 5.95 20.33
C THR A 80 -11.73 6.16 18.88
N MET A 81 -10.95 5.68 17.93
CA MET A 81 -11.28 5.86 16.51
C MET A 81 -12.62 5.20 16.15
N GLY A 82 -12.90 4.01 16.70
CA GLY A 82 -14.15 3.27 16.46
C GLY A 82 -15.40 4.03 16.90
N ASN A 83 -15.43 4.54 18.14
CA ASN A 83 -16.53 5.34 18.65
C ASN A 83 -16.71 6.64 17.84
N LEU A 84 -15.63 7.32 17.47
CA LEU A 84 -15.70 8.54 16.67
C LEU A 84 -16.28 8.29 15.26
N GLU A 85 -16.03 7.13 14.63
CA GLU A 85 -16.69 6.78 13.36
C GLU A 85 -18.17 6.43 13.53
N ILE A 86 -18.56 5.82 14.66
CA ILE A 86 -19.97 5.59 15.01
C ILE A 86 -20.68 6.94 15.13
N GLY A 87 -20.13 7.89 15.88
CA GLY A 87 -20.70 9.24 16.02
C GLY A 87 -20.82 10.01 14.70
N VAL A 88 -19.89 9.82 13.75
CA VAL A 88 -20.02 10.42 12.41
C VAL A 88 -21.16 9.76 11.60
N LYS A 89 -21.34 8.44 11.68
CA LYS A 89 -22.44 7.72 11.02
C LYS A 89 -23.81 8.09 11.60
N GLU A 90 -23.91 8.07 12.94
CA GLU A 90 -25.09 8.50 13.69
C GLU A 90 -25.42 9.98 13.41
N GLY A 91 -24.42 10.84 13.41
CA GLY A 91 -24.57 12.25 13.07
C GLY A 91 -25.04 12.49 11.63
N LEU A 92 -24.56 11.70 10.66
CA LEU A 92 -25.04 11.76 9.27
C LEU A 92 -26.50 11.30 9.12
N TYR A 93 -26.97 10.36 9.93
CA TYR A 93 -28.38 9.95 9.97
C TYR A 93 -29.28 11.10 10.46
N TYR A 94 -28.93 11.76 11.57
CA TYR A 94 -29.72 12.90 12.06
C TYR A 94 -29.63 14.13 11.16
N LEU A 95 -28.48 14.38 10.50
CA LEU A 95 -28.38 15.45 9.50
C LEU A 95 -29.38 15.28 8.35
N ARG A 96 -29.64 14.04 7.90
CA ARG A 96 -30.67 13.74 6.88
C ARG A 96 -32.07 14.04 7.40
N LYS A 97 -32.44 13.52 8.57
CA LYS A 97 -33.74 13.85 9.21
C LYS A 97 -33.99 15.36 9.30
N LEU A 98 -32.99 16.14 9.74
CA LEU A 98 -33.08 17.60 9.81
C LEU A 98 -33.19 18.24 8.42
N LYS A 99 -32.43 17.75 7.44
CA LYS A 99 -32.46 18.21 6.03
C LYS A 99 -33.82 18.01 5.40
N ASP A 100 -34.43 16.84 5.57
CA ASP A 100 -35.71 16.48 4.96
C ASP A 100 -36.85 17.38 5.45
N VAL A 101 -36.88 17.68 6.76
CA VAL A 101 -37.84 18.64 7.34
C VAL A 101 -37.56 20.07 6.84
N LEU A 102 -36.30 20.51 6.80
CA LEU A 102 -35.95 21.84 6.31
C LEU A 102 -36.26 22.01 4.80
N VAL A 103 -36.08 20.98 3.98
CA VAL A 103 -36.48 20.98 2.56
C VAL A 103 -38.01 21.04 2.43
N LYS A 104 -38.74 20.21 3.16
CA LYS A 104 -40.22 20.14 3.18
C LYS A 104 -40.88 21.51 3.46
N TYR A 105 -40.29 22.31 4.33
CA TYR A 105 -40.82 23.63 4.71
C TYR A 105 -40.15 24.83 4.00
N SER A 106 -39.16 24.62 3.13
CA SER A 106 -38.46 25.72 2.42
C SER A 106 -39.28 26.27 1.25
N SER A 107 -39.44 27.60 1.20
CA SER A 107 -40.08 28.29 0.07
C SER A 107 -39.16 28.31 -1.16
N ARG A 108 -39.71 28.05 -2.35
CA ARG A 108 -38.97 28.14 -3.62
C ARG A 108 -38.41 29.56 -3.81
N GLY A 109 -37.09 29.69 -3.83
CA GLY A 109 -36.38 30.96 -4.13
C GLY A 109 -35.71 31.64 -2.93
N THR A 110 -36.06 31.30 -1.69
CA THR A 110 -35.40 31.88 -0.50
C THR A 110 -34.22 31.02 -0.02
N PRO A 111 -32.98 31.56 0.10
CA PRO A 111 -31.83 30.79 0.59
C PRO A 111 -31.99 30.38 2.06
N ASN A 112 -32.12 29.08 2.31
CA ASN A 112 -32.15 28.52 3.67
C ASN A 112 -30.71 28.29 4.16
N THR A 113 -30.27 29.10 5.14
CA THR A 113 -28.91 29.05 5.70
C THR A 113 -28.60 27.73 6.41
N TRP A 114 -29.59 27.11 7.06
CA TRP A 114 -29.44 25.82 7.74
C TRP A 114 -29.18 24.68 6.75
N LEU A 115 -29.88 24.66 5.60
CA LEU A 115 -29.61 23.68 4.54
C LEU A 115 -28.18 23.83 3.99
N ALA A 116 -27.73 25.07 3.74
CA ALA A 116 -26.36 25.34 3.28
C ALA A 116 -25.29 24.91 4.32
N GLU A 117 -25.60 24.99 5.62
CA GLU A 117 -24.73 24.46 6.67
C GLU A 117 -24.73 22.93 6.73
N ILE A 118 -25.89 22.27 6.65
CA ILE A 118 -25.99 20.80 6.59
C ILE A 118 -25.17 20.27 5.40
N GLU A 119 -25.34 20.82 4.20
CA GLU A 119 -24.57 20.42 3.01
C GLU A 119 -23.07 20.73 3.14
N LYS A 120 -22.69 21.74 3.93
CA LYS A 120 -21.29 22.08 4.26
C LYS A 120 -20.70 21.08 5.28
N LEU A 121 -21.52 20.42 6.09
CA LEU A 121 -21.11 19.32 6.97
C LEU A 121 -21.07 17.98 6.22
N GLU A 122 -22.11 17.63 5.46
CA GLU A 122 -22.15 16.40 4.65
C GLU A 122 -20.94 16.30 3.70
N ARG A 123 -20.61 17.38 2.98
CA ARG A 123 -19.42 17.42 2.09
C ARG A 123 -18.08 17.31 2.82
N LYS A 124 -18.04 17.62 4.12
CA LYS A 124 -16.86 17.46 4.99
C LYS A 124 -16.80 16.09 5.68
N ALA A 125 -17.92 15.37 5.76
CA ALA A 125 -18.05 14.09 6.45
C ALA A 125 -17.43 12.91 5.67
N LYS A 126 -16.16 13.04 5.31
CA LYS A 126 -15.37 11.98 4.67
C LYS A 126 -14.57 11.24 5.74
N LEU A 127 -15.15 10.13 6.23
CA LEU A 127 -14.51 9.17 7.13
C LEU A 127 -13.13 8.75 6.61
N ASN A 128 -13.09 8.34 5.34
CA ASN A 128 -11.89 7.92 4.64
C ASN A 128 -11.25 9.12 3.92
N GLN A 129 -10.27 9.76 4.57
CA GLN A 129 -9.41 10.73 3.91
C GLN A 129 -8.27 10.01 3.20
N ARG A 130 -8.07 10.26 1.89
CA ARG A 130 -6.96 9.71 1.10
C ARG A 130 -5.63 10.05 1.76
N TYR A 131 -4.92 9.04 2.24
CA TYR A 131 -3.58 9.13 2.82
C TYR A 131 -2.62 8.31 1.96
N VAL A 132 -1.74 8.97 1.22
CA VAL A 132 -0.90 8.33 0.18
C VAL A 132 0.44 7.89 0.75
N ILE A 133 0.77 6.62 0.57
CA ILE A 133 2.03 6.02 1.02
C ILE A 133 2.82 5.64 -0.25
N GLY A 134 3.92 6.35 -0.52
CA GLY A 134 4.78 6.09 -1.67
C GLY A 134 5.81 5.00 -1.36
N VAL A 135 5.73 3.86 -2.04
CA VAL A 135 6.63 2.71 -1.83
C VAL A 135 7.80 2.81 -2.80
N VAL A 136 9.01 3.05 -2.30
CA VAL A 136 10.25 3.23 -3.07
C VAL A 136 11.32 2.20 -2.73
N GLY A 137 12.25 1.99 -3.65
CA GLY A 137 13.32 1.00 -3.52
C GLY A 137 13.76 0.47 -4.89
N GLU A 138 14.81 -0.34 -4.90
CA GLU A 138 15.38 -0.92 -6.13
C GLU A 138 14.40 -1.85 -6.88
N THR A 139 14.74 -2.12 -8.13
CA THR A 139 14.19 -3.26 -8.88
C THR A 139 14.70 -4.55 -8.24
N GLY A 140 13.83 -5.54 -7.98
CA GLY A 140 14.20 -6.75 -7.26
C GLY A 140 14.27 -6.64 -5.73
N ALA A 141 14.02 -5.45 -5.16
CA ALA A 141 13.84 -5.24 -3.71
C ALA A 141 12.46 -5.70 -3.18
N GLY A 142 11.62 -6.33 -4.00
CA GLY A 142 10.40 -6.99 -3.54
C GLY A 142 9.17 -6.10 -3.29
N LYS A 143 9.19 -4.80 -3.64
CA LYS A 143 8.07 -3.83 -3.44
C LYS A 143 6.69 -4.40 -3.76
N SER A 144 6.49 -4.87 -4.99
CA SER A 144 5.20 -5.38 -5.47
C SER A 144 4.79 -6.69 -4.79
N SER A 145 5.75 -7.51 -4.33
CA SER A 145 5.50 -8.71 -3.52
C SER A 145 5.08 -8.36 -2.09
N LEU A 146 5.73 -7.37 -1.47
CA LEU A 146 5.35 -6.76 -0.18
C LEU A 146 3.91 -6.24 -0.26
N ILE A 147 3.57 -5.52 -1.32
CA ILE A 147 2.22 -4.96 -1.50
C ILE A 147 1.18 -6.08 -1.69
N ASN A 148 1.44 -7.09 -2.54
CA ASN A 148 0.54 -8.25 -2.67
C ASN A 148 0.35 -9.00 -1.33
N ALA A 149 1.42 -9.12 -0.50
CA ALA A 149 1.32 -9.72 0.83
C ALA A 149 0.48 -8.86 1.81
N LEU A 150 0.69 -7.54 1.87
CA LEU A 150 -0.10 -6.62 2.71
C LEU A 150 -1.59 -6.60 2.35
N LEU A 151 -1.91 -6.77 1.08
CA LEU A 151 -3.30 -6.80 0.57
C LEU A 151 -3.94 -8.19 0.70
N GLU A 152 -3.18 -9.20 1.12
CA GLU A 152 -3.56 -10.62 1.22
C GLU A 152 -3.98 -11.27 -0.11
N GLU A 153 -3.62 -10.66 -1.24
CA GLU A 153 -4.13 -10.97 -2.58
C GLU A 153 -2.98 -11.41 -3.51
N ASP A 154 -3.15 -12.56 -4.18
CA ASP A 154 -2.01 -13.30 -4.78
C ASP A 154 -1.25 -12.52 -5.85
N ARG A 155 -1.99 -11.83 -6.73
CA ARG A 155 -1.50 -11.19 -7.96
C ARG A 155 -2.37 -9.98 -8.31
N ILE A 156 -2.28 -8.91 -7.52
CA ILE A 156 -2.79 -7.59 -7.96
C ILE A 156 -1.71 -6.91 -8.79
N LEU A 157 -0.51 -6.75 -8.24
CA LEU A 157 0.64 -6.20 -8.95
C LEU A 157 1.46 -7.32 -9.62
N PRO A 158 2.07 -7.04 -10.80
CA PRO A 158 2.96 -7.97 -11.46
C PRO A 158 4.27 -8.13 -10.68
N THR A 159 4.59 -9.36 -10.30
CA THR A 159 5.83 -9.74 -9.60
C THR A 159 6.76 -10.50 -10.55
N ASN A 160 7.63 -9.79 -11.26
CA ASN A 160 8.66 -10.40 -12.11
C ASN A 160 10.04 -10.30 -11.45
N GLY A 161 10.74 -11.43 -11.31
CA GLY A 161 12.10 -11.46 -10.74
C GLY A 161 13.21 -11.06 -11.70
N MET A 162 12.94 -11.04 -13.02
CA MET A 162 13.97 -10.84 -14.07
C MET A 162 13.85 -9.53 -14.84
N ARG A 163 12.76 -8.76 -14.67
CA ARG A 163 12.56 -7.44 -15.30
C ARG A 163 11.82 -6.51 -14.33
N ALA A 164 12.00 -5.20 -14.48
CA ALA A 164 11.22 -4.20 -13.74
C ALA A 164 9.74 -4.25 -14.17
N SER A 165 8.90 -4.85 -13.32
CA SER A 165 7.50 -5.20 -13.62
C SER A 165 6.50 -4.05 -13.51
N THR A 166 6.85 -2.98 -12.79
CA THR A 166 6.01 -1.79 -12.62
C THR A 166 6.58 -0.66 -13.48
N ALA A 167 6.07 -0.49 -14.71
CA ALA A 167 6.55 0.55 -15.64
C ALA A 167 6.00 1.95 -15.35
N THR A 168 4.85 2.02 -14.68
CA THR A 168 4.07 3.24 -14.38
C THR A 168 3.59 3.18 -12.93
N VAL A 169 3.37 4.32 -12.29
CA VAL A 169 2.84 4.37 -10.91
C VAL A 169 1.49 3.67 -10.81
N VAL A 170 1.36 2.76 -9.82
CA VAL A 170 0.10 2.10 -9.50
C VAL A 170 -0.35 2.50 -8.09
N GLU A 171 -1.41 3.31 -8.01
CA GLU A 171 -2.13 3.56 -6.75
C GLU A 171 -3.06 2.39 -6.44
N ILE A 172 -3.13 1.96 -5.18
CA ILE A 172 -4.06 0.93 -4.70
C ILE A 172 -4.88 1.47 -3.53
N SER A 173 -6.19 1.55 -3.73
CA SER A 173 -7.17 2.11 -2.78
C SER A 173 -8.23 1.06 -2.38
N TYR A 174 -8.99 1.34 -1.32
CA TYR A 174 -10.13 0.48 -0.96
C TYR A 174 -11.29 0.60 -1.96
N ASN A 175 -11.86 -0.54 -2.36
CA ASN A 175 -13.02 -0.61 -3.22
C ASN A 175 -14.34 -0.58 -2.42
N HIS A 176 -15.15 0.46 -2.65
CA HIS A 176 -16.45 0.66 -2.01
C HIS A 176 -17.65 0.17 -2.83
N GLU A 177 -17.44 -0.40 -4.03
CA GLU A 177 -18.49 -0.78 -4.98
C GLU A 177 -18.86 -2.27 -4.90
N SER A 178 -19.79 -2.74 -5.75
CA SER A 178 -20.33 -4.11 -5.72
C SER A 178 -19.28 -5.16 -6.14
N LEU A 179 -18.66 -4.99 -7.31
CA LEU A 179 -17.61 -5.87 -7.84
C LEU A 179 -16.37 -5.87 -6.94
N ARG A 180 -15.56 -6.94 -6.97
CA ARG A 180 -14.39 -7.14 -6.10
C ARG A 180 -13.21 -6.25 -6.50
N TYR A 181 -12.88 -6.18 -7.79
CA TYR A 181 -11.75 -5.41 -8.31
C TYR A 181 -12.20 -4.36 -9.33
N ARG A 182 -11.59 -3.18 -9.30
CA ARG A 182 -11.76 -2.11 -10.29
C ARG A 182 -10.43 -1.42 -10.57
N ALA A 183 -10.27 -0.90 -11.78
CA ALA A 183 -9.17 0.01 -12.11
C ALA A 183 -9.64 1.23 -12.92
N GLU A 184 -8.88 2.31 -12.80
CA GLU A 184 -8.90 3.46 -13.70
C GLU A 184 -7.49 3.70 -14.23
N VAL A 185 -7.30 3.66 -15.56
CA VAL A 185 -6.03 3.98 -16.22
C VAL A 185 -6.14 5.40 -16.75
N GLU A 186 -5.38 6.33 -16.17
CA GLU A 186 -5.37 7.73 -16.58
C GLU A 186 -4.18 7.99 -17.50
N PHE A 187 -4.45 8.48 -18.71
CA PHE A 187 -3.44 8.84 -19.70
C PHE A 187 -2.97 10.29 -19.52
N ILE A 188 -1.75 10.58 -19.98
CA ILE A 188 -1.18 11.94 -20.02
C ILE A 188 -1.96 12.85 -20.98
N SER A 189 -1.86 14.17 -20.78
CA SER A 189 -2.52 15.13 -21.69
C SER A 189 -1.83 15.21 -23.07
N TYR A 190 -2.54 15.81 -24.03
CA TYR A 190 -2.00 16.11 -25.36
C TYR A 190 -0.74 17.00 -25.28
N GLU A 191 -0.79 18.01 -24.42
CA GLU A 191 0.30 18.96 -24.16
C GLU A 191 1.49 18.27 -23.46
N GLU A 192 1.22 17.48 -22.41
CA GLU A 192 2.24 16.72 -21.69
C GLU A 192 3.00 15.76 -22.63
N TRP A 193 2.30 15.07 -23.53
CA TRP A 193 2.93 14.17 -24.50
C TRP A 193 3.70 14.91 -25.58
N LYS A 194 3.20 16.06 -26.06
CA LYS A 194 3.88 16.88 -27.06
C LYS A 194 5.23 17.38 -26.54
N ASP A 195 5.24 17.97 -25.34
CA ASP A 195 6.47 18.44 -24.69
C ASP A 195 7.47 17.29 -24.47
N TYR A 196 6.97 16.11 -24.13
CA TYR A 196 7.81 14.93 -23.92
C TYR A 196 8.44 14.42 -25.23
N LEU A 197 7.67 14.32 -26.32
CA LEU A 197 8.19 13.91 -27.63
C LEU A 197 9.28 14.84 -28.15
N GLN A 198 9.20 16.15 -27.91
CA GLN A 198 10.27 17.09 -28.30
C GLN A 198 11.63 16.74 -27.67
N ILE A 199 11.63 16.28 -26.41
CA ILE A 199 12.84 15.82 -25.70
C ILE A 199 13.35 14.53 -26.37
N LEU A 200 12.47 13.54 -26.58
CA LEU A 200 12.85 12.25 -27.17
C LEU A 200 13.42 12.40 -28.60
N PHE A 201 12.86 13.30 -29.40
CA PHE A 201 13.35 13.60 -30.75
C PHE A 201 14.72 14.26 -30.76
N GLY A 202 15.03 15.09 -29.76
CA GLY A 202 16.36 15.65 -29.58
C GLY A 202 17.41 14.57 -29.30
N ASP A 203 17.11 13.68 -28.35
CA ASP A 203 18.05 12.67 -27.88
C ASP A 203 18.35 11.60 -28.96
N ILE A 204 17.39 11.27 -29.83
CA ILE A 204 17.62 10.39 -30.98
C ILE A 204 18.52 11.04 -32.05
N LYS A 205 18.34 12.35 -32.31
CA LYS A 205 19.12 13.06 -33.35
C LYS A 205 20.62 13.12 -33.05
N ASP A 206 21.01 13.27 -31.77
CA ASP A 206 22.43 13.20 -31.40
C ASP A 206 22.99 11.77 -31.43
N GLY A 207 22.21 10.79 -30.95
CA GLY A 207 22.64 9.40 -30.86
C GLY A 207 22.83 8.71 -32.21
N ASN A 208 22.26 9.25 -33.29
CA ASN A 208 22.61 8.84 -34.66
C ASN A 208 24.00 9.36 -35.12
N SER A 209 24.60 10.34 -34.44
CA SER A 209 25.86 10.99 -34.83
C SER A 209 27.08 10.49 -34.06
N SER A 210 26.90 9.60 -33.07
CA SER A 210 27.94 9.02 -32.22
C SER A 210 27.53 7.60 -31.81
N LYS A 211 28.45 6.75 -31.30
CA LYS A 211 28.07 5.41 -30.84
C LYS A 211 27.03 5.54 -29.71
N GLY A 212 25.79 5.11 -29.98
CA GLY A 212 24.60 5.51 -29.23
C GLY A 212 24.72 5.32 -27.71
N GLY A 213 24.47 6.40 -26.97
CA GLY A 213 24.43 6.42 -25.51
C GLY A 213 23.07 6.02 -24.94
N ASP A 214 23.00 6.00 -23.60
CA ASP A 214 21.78 5.63 -22.85
C ASP A 214 20.56 6.46 -23.29
N GLU A 215 20.74 7.74 -23.63
CA GLU A 215 19.64 8.65 -24.02
C GLU A 215 18.92 8.19 -25.29
N TYR A 216 19.69 7.78 -26.31
CA TYR A 216 19.19 7.25 -27.56
C TYR A 216 18.45 5.93 -27.35
N ALA A 217 18.95 5.07 -26.45
CA ALA A 217 18.29 3.82 -26.12
C ALA A 217 16.92 4.03 -25.43
N ILE A 218 16.83 5.00 -24.51
CA ILE A 218 15.57 5.34 -23.82
C ILE A 218 14.53 5.89 -24.80
N ALA A 219 14.90 6.94 -25.55
CA ALA A 219 14.00 7.60 -26.49
C ALA A 219 13.59 6.65 -27.64
N GLY A 220 14.54 5.87 -28.14
CA GLY A 220 14.30 4.84 -29.14
C GLY A 220 13.36 3.74 -28.65
N ALA A 221 13.53 3.27 -27.41
CA ALA A 221 12.63 2.28 -26.81
C ALA A 221 11.19 2.81 -26.67
N MET A 222 11.02 4.07 -26.22
CA MET A 222 9.70 4.69 -26.05
C MET A 222 8.97 4.90 -27.37
N ILE A 223 9.65 5.39 -28.42
CA ILE A 223 9.03 5.61 -29.73
C ILE A 223 8.74 4.27 -30.43
N LYS A 224 9.61 3.26 -30.27
CA LYS A 224 9.33 1.87 -30.70
C LYS A 224 8.10 1.29 -29.98
N ALA A 225 7.98 1.49 -28.66
CA ALA A 225 6.88 0.97 -27.84
C ALA A 225 5.50 1.54 -28.23
N VAL A 226 5.41 2.85 -28.47
CA VAL A 226 4.14 3.50 -28.84
C VAL A 226 3.81 3.30 -30.33
N TYR A 227 4.75 3.61 -31.22
CA TYR A 227 4.49 3.74 -32.66
C TYR A 227 4.94 2.53 -33.50
N GLY A 228 5.77 1.65 -32.95
CA GLY A 228 6.46 0.60 -33.72
C GLY A 228 7.62 1.10 -34.59
N ILE A 229 7.88 2.41 -34.59
CA ILE A 229 8.90 3.07 -35.43
C ILE A 229 10.30 2.74 -34.88
N SER A 230 11.22 2.34 -35.78
CA SER A 230 12.62 2.13 -35.43
C SER A 230 13.29 3.47 -35.05
N PRO A 231 14.22 3.52 -34.07
CA PRO A 231 14.94 4.75 -33.71
C PRO A 231 15.62 5.43 -34.92
N ASN A 232 16.11 4.62 -35.87
CA ASN A 232 16.69 5.10 -37.11
C ASN A 232 15.70 5.83 -38.03
N ASP A 233 14.40 5.50 -37.99
CA ASP A 233 13.36 6.03 -38.88
C ASP A 233 12.64 7.28 -38.33
N VAL A 234 12.86 7.63 -37.05
CA VAL A 234 12.18 8.75 -36.37
C VAL A 234 12.40 10.10 -37.07
N HIS A 235 13.52 10.26 -37.79
CA HIS A 235 13.81 11.48 -38.58
C HIS A 235 12.84 11.72 -39.75
N LYS A 236 11.99 10.74 -40.10
CA LYS A 236 11.02 10.82 -41.21
C LYS A 236 9.67 11.44 -40.81
N TYR A 237 9.47 11.72 -39.52
CA TYR A 237 8.22 12.19 -38.94
C TYR A 237 8.43 13.55 -38.22
N SER A 238 7.37 14.35 -38.11
CA SER A 238 7.33 15.49 -37.18
C SER A 238 6.78 15.10 -35.80
N VAL A 239 6.96 15.96 -34.79
CA VAL A 239 6.37 15.74 -33.47
C VAL A 239 4.84 15.88 -33.56
N GLU A 240 4.37 16.87 -34.32
CA GLU A 240 2.98 17.13 -34.63
C GLU A 240 2.27 15.91 -35.25
N GLU A 241 2.89 15.26 -36.25
CA GLU A 241 2.37 14.02 -36.85
C GLU A 241 2.25 12.87 -35.83
N LEU A 242 3.18 12.75 -34.90
CA LEU A 242 3.16 11.67 -33.90
C LEU A 242 2.14 11.90 -32.78
N VAL A 243 1.88 13.14 -32.35
CA VAL A 243 0.82 13.41 -31.35
C VAL A 243 -0.57 13.14 -31.94
N GLU A 244 -0.80 13.53 -33.20
CA GLU A 244 -2.08 13.30 -33.92
C GLU A 244 -2.21 11.86 -34.49
N HIS A 245 -1.19 11.02 -34.34
CA HIS A 245 -1.16 9.66 -34.89
C HIS A 245 -2.29 8.78 -34.34
N GLU A 246 -2.91 8.00 -35.23
CA GLU A 246 -4.12 7.19 -34.97
C GLU A 246 -4.03 6.33 -33.69
N ARG A 247 -2.87 5.69 -33.46
CA ARG A 247 -2.60 4.86 -32.27
C ARG A 247 -2.70 5.59 -30.92
N VAL A 248 -2.58 6.92 -30.90
CA VAL A 248 -2.35 7.71 -29.67
C VAL A 248 -3.46 8.74 -29.45
N ARG A 249 -3.94 9.37 -30.54
CA ARG A 249 -4.99 10.40 -30.52
C ARG A 249 -6.27 9.97 -29.79
N GLY A 250 -6.61 8.68 -29.82
CA GLY A 250 -7.79 8.13 -29.14
C GLY A 250 -7.66 7.94 -27.62
N VAL A 251 -6.45 8.01 -27.05
CA VAL A 251 -6.20 7.74 -25.61
C VAL A 251 -5.66 8.92 -24.81
N LEU A 252 -5.04 9.93 -25.44
CA LEU A 252 -4.51 11.10 -24.72
C LEU A 252 -5.62 11.84 -23.95
N GLY A 253 -5.35 12.17 -22.69
CA GLY A 253 -6.30 12.81 -21.77
C GLY A 253 -7.51 11.95 -21.34
N GLN A 254 -7.61 10.69 -21.78
CA GLN A 254 -8.71 9.79 -21.39
C GLN A 254 -8.46 9.10 -20.05
N ILE A 255 -9.54 8.57 -19.47
CA ILE A 255 -9.48 7.66 -18.32
C ILE A 255 -10.25 6.38 -18.66
N GLU A 256 -9.54 5.30 -19.00
CA GLU A 256 -10.18 4.00 -19.22
C GLU A 256 -10.56 3.39 -17.86
N LYS A 257 -11.78 2.84 -17.74
CA LYS A 257 -12.29 2.26 -16.49
C LYS A 257 -12.80 0.85 -16.73
N PHE A 258 -12.41 -0.08 -15.87
CA PHE A 258 -12.85 -1.47 -15.93
C PHE A 258 -12.96 -2.10 -14.53
N ALA A 259 -13.81 -3.11 -14.39
CA ALA A 259 -14.03 -3.82 -13.13
C ALA A 259 -14.38 -5.28 -13.40
N TYR A 260 -13.93 -6.18 -12.52
CA TYR A 260 -13.99 -7.63 -12.65
C TYR A 260 -14.11 -8.26 -11.24
N ASP A 261 -14.68 -9.47 -11.16
CA ASP A 261 -14.71 -10.26 -9.93
C ASP A 261 -13.63 -11.34 -9.86
N ASP A 262 -13.16 -11.87 -10.99
CA ASP A 262 -12.02 -12.80 -11.03
C ASP A 262 -10.67 -12.05 -11.00
N PRO A 263 -9.73 -12.42 -10.11
CA PRO A 263 -8.43 -11.76 -10.00
C PRO A 263 -7.50 -11.99 -11.19
N LYS A 264 -7.64 -13.09 -11.94
CA LYS A 264 -6.75 -13.40 -13.08
C LYS A 264 -7.15 -12.58 -14.30
N GLU A 265 -8.44 -12.43 -14.58
CA GLU A 265 -8.95 -11.54 -15.64
C GLU A 265 -8.59 -10.08 -15.33
N PHE A 266 -8.84 -9.65 -14.09
CA PHE A 266 -8.43 -8.32 -13.62
C PHE A 266 -6.93 -8.09 -13.80
N TYR A 267 -6.11 -9.03 -13.32
CA TYR A 267 -4.65 -8.98 -13.43
C TYR A 267 -4.19 -8.94 -14.89
N GLN A 268 -4.75 -9.75 -15.79
CA GLN A 268 -4.39 -9.75 -17.22
C GLN A 268 -4.68 -8.39 -17.87
N LYS A 269 -5.83 -7.78 -17.56
CA LYS A 269 -6.19 -6.45 -18.07
C LYS A 269 -5.26 -5.36 -17.49
N VAL A 270 -4.96 -5.37 -16.19
CA VAL A 270 -3.96 -4.45 -15.59
C VAL A 270 -2.56 -4.66 -16.16
N GLN A 271 -2.12 -5.91 -16.32
CA GLN A 271 -0.81 -6.26 -16.89
C GLN A 271 -0.65 -5.71 -18.31
N SER A 272 -1.73 -5.64 -19.10
CA SER A 272 -1.69 -5.06 -20.46
C SER A 272 -1.32 -3.57 -20.52
N PHE A 273 -1.39 -2.86 -19.38
CA PHE A 273 -1.03 -1.45 -19.23
C PHE A 273 0.29 -1.23 -18.46
N VAL A 274 0.61 -2.10 -17.50
CA VAL A 274 1.72 -1.91 -16.54
C VAL A 274 3.01 -2.66 -16.95
N ASP A 275 2.91 -3.75 -17.72
CA ASP A 275 4.04 -4.64 -18.04
C ASP A 275 4.53 -4.45 -19.48
N SER A 276 5.78 -4.00 -19.64
CA SER A 276 6.46 -3.81 -20.93
C SER A 276 6.96 -5.14 -21.50
N LYS A 277 6.03 -6.00 -21.91
CA LYS A 277 6.31 -7.20 -22.70
C LYS A 277 6.63 -6.78 -24.14
N ASP A 278 7.70 -7.35 -24.71
CA ASP A 278 7.99 -7.34 -26.15
C ASP A 278 6.90 -8.09 -26.94
N LYS A 279 5.70 -7.52 -27.03
CA LYS A 279 4.70 -7.93 -28.01
C LYS A 279 5.24 -7.58 -29.39
N GLY A 280 5.01 -8.45 -30.38
CA GLY A 280 5.51 -8.22 -31.75
C GLY A 280 5.02 -6.88 -32.33
N HIS A 281 5.84 -6.29 -33.23
CA HIS A 281 5.79 -4.92 -33.80
C HIS A 281 4.44 -4.29 -34.24
N ARG A 282 3.32 -5.01 -34.14
CA ARG A 282 1.97 -4.57 -34.54
C ARG A 282 1.12 -4.02 -33.39
N GLU A 283 1.34 -4.44 -32.14
CA GLU A 283 0.62 -3.89 -30.99
C GLU A 283 1.30 -2.63 -30.43
N ILE A 284 0.55 -1.84 -29.65
CA ILE A 284 1.03 -0.67 -28.90
C ILE A 284 1.28 -1.05 -27.43
N GLU A 285 2.41 -0.60 -26.88
CA GLU A 285 2.67 -0.61 -25.45
C GLU A 285 2.26 0.74 -24.83
N PHE A 286 1.27 0.73 -23.92
CA PHE A 286 0.70 1.96 -23.38
C PHE A 286 1.51 2.61 -22.25
N TRP A 287 2.47 1.92 -21.62
CA TRP A 287 3.18 2.42 -20.43
C TRP A 287 3.87 3.79 -20.56
N PRO A 288 4.35 4.27 -21.74
CA PRO A 288 4.88 5.63 -21.89
C PRO A 288 3.81 6.73 -21.88
N LEU A 289 2.54 6.37 -22.06
CA LEU A 289 1.39 7.27 -22.21
C LEU A 289 0.53 7.37 -20.94
N ILE A 290 0.75 6.50 -19.95
CA ILE A 290 -0.08 6.41 -18.74
C ILE A 290 0.53 7.31 -17.66
N ARG A 291 -0.28 8.22 -17.13
CA ARG A 291 0.06 9.12 -16.03
C ARG A 291 0.05 8.39 -14.69
N VAL A 292 -0.98 7.56 -14.47
CA VAL A 292 -1.14 6.71 -13.28
C VAL A 292 -2.22 5.64 -13.50
N VAL A 293 -2.02 4.45 -12.93
CA VAL A 293 -3.06 3.42 -12.81
C VAL A 293 -3.61 3.43 -11.39
N ARG A 294 -4.92 3.55 -11.22
CA ARG A 294 -5.59 3.47 -9.91
C ARG A 294 -6.37 2.19 -9.78
N VAL A 295 -5.87 1.27 -8.98
CA VAL A 295 -6.51 0.00 -8.63
C VAL A 295 -7.34 0.17 -7.35
N TYR A 296 -8.48 -0.51 -7.30
CA TYR A 296 -9.39 -0.53 -6.17
C TYR A 296 -9.68 -1.97 -5.78
N VAL A 297 -9.32 -2.36 -4.54
CA VAL A 297 -9.49 -3.73 -4.01
C VAL A 297 -10.14 -3.73 -2.62
N LYS A 298 -10.74 -4.84 -2.21
CA LYS A 298 -11.47 -4.96 -0.93
C LYS A 298 -10.59 -5.34 0.28
N ALA A 299 -9.29 -5.03 0.22
CA ALA A 299 -8.32 -5.36 1.26
C ALA A 299 -8.57 -4.58 2.58
N PRO A 300 -8.66 -5.23 3.75
CA PRO A 300 -8.97 -4.57 5.03
C PRO A 300 -8.04 -3.41 5.40
N VAL A 301 -6.73 -3.54 5.14
CA VAL A 301 -5.71 -2.52 5.46
C VAL A 301 -5.98 -1.16 4.81
N LEU A 302 -6.62 -1.15 3.63
CA LEU A 302 -6.94 0.09 2.89
C LEU A 302 -8.26 0.73 3.33
N LYS A 303 -9.12 0.00 4.07
CA LYS A 303 -10.49 0.41 4.43
C LYS A 303 -10.57 1.75 5.17
N THR A 304 -9.46 2.15 5.78
CA THR A 304 -9.22 3.40 6.50
C THR A 304 -9.11 4.65 5.61
N GLY A 305 -8.83 4.48 4.32
CA GLY A 305 -8.44 5.55 3.40
C GLY A 305 -6.93 5.63 3.11
N ALA A 306 -6.14 4.67 3.60
CA ALA A 306 -4.78 4.46 3.13
C ALA A 306 -4.77 4.11 1.63
N VAL A 307 -3.77 4.63 0.91
CA VAL A 307 -3.52 4.36 -0.51
C VAL A 307 -2.04 4.03 -0.68
N LEU A 308 -1.75 2.78 -1.07
CA LEU A 308 -0.38 2.33 -1.37
C LEU A 308 -0.08 2.70 -2.83
N ALA A 309 1.01 3.43 -3.09
CA ALA A 309 1.50 3.69 -4.44
C ALA A 309 2.77 2.89 -4.69
N ASP A 310 2.71 1.85 -5.53
CA ASP A 310 3.92 1.19 -6.05
C ASP A 310 4.58 2.13 -7.05
N LEU A 311 5.74 2.67 -6.68
CA LEU A 311 6.49 3.56 -7.55
C LEU A 311 7.50 2.73 -8.34
N PRO A 312 7.72 3.02 -9.65
CA PRO A 312 8.79 2.38 -10.40
C PRO A 312 10.14 2.57 -9.69
N GLY A 313 11.08 1.66 -9.96
CA GLY A 313 12.36 1.64 -9.25
C GLY A 313 13.04 3.00 -9.25
N VAL A 314 13.36 3.53 -8.07
CA VAL A 314 14.11 4.80 -7.94
C VAL A 314 15.62 4.56 -8.22
N GLN A 315 15.97 3.37 -8.73
CA GLN A 315 17.15 3.06 -9.55
C GLN A 315 16.79 2.12 -10.72
N ASP A 316 15.64 2.32 -11.38
CA ASP A 316 15.34 1.59 -12.63
C ASP A 316 16.40 1.94 -13.70
N SER A 317 16.88 0.90 -14.38
CA SER A 317 17.66 0.94 -15.63
C SER A 317 17.10 1.87 -16.72
N ASN A 318 15.81 2.24 -16.64
CA ASN A 318 15.19 3.25 -17.49
C ASN A 318 15.00 4.58 -16.69
N PRO A 319 15.87 5.58 -16.91
CA PRO A 319 15.77 6.91 -16.30
C PRO A 319 14.42 7.62 -16.41
N ALA A 320 13.62 7.36 -17.45
CA ALA A 320 12.29 7.96 -17.58
C ALA A 320 11.34 7.50 -16.48
N ARG A 321 11.40 6.20 -16.11
CA ARG A 321 10.57 5.64 -15.03
C ARG A 321 10.96 6.22 -13.66
N ALA A 322 12.25 6.45 -13.43
CA ALA A 322 12.73 7.10 -12.21
C ALA A 322 12.22 8.55 -12.06
N GLU A 323 12.14 9.32 -13.14
CA GLU A 323 11.62 10.69 -13.09
C GLU A 323 10.12 10.74 -12.75
N VAL A 324 9.32 9.79 -13.26
CA VAL A 324 7.90 9.67 -12.88
C VAL A 324 7.75 9.38 -11.38
N ALA A 325 8.60 8.52 -10.80
CA ALA A 325 8.63 8.30 -9.34
C ALA A 325 9.04 9.56 -8.57
N ASN A 326 10.08 10.28 -9.00
CA ASN A 326 10.54 11.53 -8.37
C ASN A 326 9.44 12.60 -8.32
N ARG A 327 8.64 12.73 -9.39
CA ARG A 327 7.49 13.64 -9.41
C ARG A 327 6.43 13.21 -8.39
N TYR A 328 6.04 11.94 -8.39
CA TYR A 328 4.98 11.42 -7.53
C TYR A 328 5.35 11.46 -6.04
N LEU A 329 6.63 11.26 -5.69
CA LEU A 329 7.14 11.39 -4.31
C LEU A 329 6.79 12.73 -3.65
N LYS A 330 6.59 13.80 -4.43
CA LYS A 330 6.22 15.13 -3.91
C LYS A 330 4.77 15.16 -3.38
N GLU A 331 3.88 14.30 -3.88
CA GLU A 331 2.45 14.25 -3.49
C GLU A 331 2.16 13.31 -2.31
N CYS A 332 3.14 12.48 -1.92
CA CYS A 332 2.98 11.48 -0.86
C CYS A 332 2.70 12.09 0.53
N SER A 333 1.94 11.36 1.35
CA SER A 333 1.65 11.66 2.77
C SER A 333 2.61 10.94 3.72
N SER A 334 3.21 9.83 3.28
CA SER A 334 4.37 9.14 3.87
C SER A 334 5.16 8.44 2.74
N ILE A 335 6.44 8.13 2.97
CA ILE A 335 7.30 7.35 2.07
C ILE A 335 7.78 6.09 2.81
N TRP A 336 7.69 4.95 2.14
CA TRP A 336 8.20 3.67 2.60
C TRP A 336 9.41 3.26 1.76
N VAL A 337 10.59 3.17 2.39
CA VAL A 337 11.86 2.82 1.76
C VAL A 337 12.12 1.33 1.92
N VAL A 338 12.16 0.61 0.80
CA VAL A 338 12.19 -0.85 0.71
C VAL A 338 13.57 -1.32 0.24
N ALA A 339 14.25 -2.12 1.06
CA ALA A 339 15.56 -2.71 0.77
C ALA A 339 15.59 -4.20 1.14
N PRO A 340 16.46 -5.05 0.54
CA PRO A 340 16.72 -6.40 1.03
C PRO A 340 17.51 -6.39 2.35
N ILE A 341 17.12 -7.21 3.32
CA ILE A 341 17.70 -7.21 4.68
C ILE A 341 19.22 -7.44 4.70
N VAL A 342 19.69 -8.38 3.87
CA VAL A 342 21.12 -8.78 3.71
C VAL A 342 22.02 -7.61 3.26
N ARG A 343 21.44 -6.50 2.79
CA ARG A 343 22.19 -5.28 2.42
C ARG A 343 21.68 -4.02 3.12
N ALA A 344 20.70 -4.10 4.01
CA ALA A 344 19.90 -2.93 4.39
C ALA A 344 20.72 -1.80 5.06
N VAL A 345 21.73 -2.14 5.86
CA VAL A 345 22.65 -1.18 6.51
C VAL A 345 23.61 -0.54 5.50
N ASP A 346 24.26 -1.36 4.67
CA ASP A 346 25.22 -0.90 3.65
C ASP A 346 24.56 -0.46 2.34
N ASN A 347 23.22 -0.33 2.29
CA ASN A 347 22.56 -0.18 1.00
C ASN A 347 22.84 1.20 0.41
N LYS A 348 23.76 1.27 -0.54
CA LYS A 348 23.97 2.43 -1.42
C LYS A 348 22.65 2.87 -2.08
N THR A 349 21.71 1.96 -2.28
CA THR A 349 20.27 2.21 -2.49
C THR A 349 19.71 3.24 -1.48
N ALA A 350 19.47 2.79 -0.25
CA ALA A 350 18.99 3.64 0.86
C ALA A 350 19.82 4.91 1.06
N LYS A 351 21.15 4.83 1.07
CA LYS A 351 22.05 5.98 1.29
C LYS A 351 22.08 7.00 0.14
N THR A 352 21.73 6.60 -1.09
CA THR A 352 21.53 7.55 -2.22
C THR A 352 20.11 8.12 -2.23
N LEU A 353 19.09 7.37 -1.79
CA LEU A 353 17.72 7.87 -1.64
C LEU A 353 17.59 8.84 -0.47
N LEU A 354 18.32 8.57 0.63
CA LEU A 354 18.63 9.52 1.68
C LEU A 354 19.93 10.29 1.40
N GLY A 355 20.18 10.67 0.14
CA GLY A 355 21.26 11.61 -0.18
C GLY A 355 21.01 12.97 0.49
N ASP A 356 22.07 13.76 0.67
CA ASP A 356 22.04 14.93 1.56
C ASP A 356 20.98 15.97 1.18
N ALA A 357 20.75 16.21 -0.11
CA ALA A 357 19.66 17.07 -0.58
C ALA A 357 18.25 16.54 -0.19
N PHE A 358 18.04 15.21 -0.15
CA PHE A 358 16.77 14.62 0.30
C PHE A 358 16.64 14.65 1.82
N LYS A 359 17.71 14.35 2.57
CA LYS A 359 17.74 14.52 4.04
C LYS A 359 17.48 15.98 4.43
N ARG A 360 18.14 16.94 3.77
CA ARG A 360 17.94 18.39 3.91
C ARG A 360 16.52 18.79 3.52
N GLN A 361 15.92 18.20 2.49
CA GLN A 361 14.51 18.40 2.17
C GLN A 361 13.57 17.85 3.27
N LEU A 362 13.84 16.68 3.88
CA LEU A 362 13.04 16.16 5.01
C LEU A 362 13.13 17.06 6.25
N ARG A 363 14.32 17.60 6.53
CA ARG A 363 14.60 18.59 7.57
C ARG A 363 13.83 19.90 7.32
N MET A 364 13.91 20.44 6.11
CA MET A 364 13.19 21.65 5.63
C MET A 364 11.67 21.48 5.58
N ASP A 365 11.19 20.27 5.26
CA ASP A 365 9.80 19.83 5.33
C ASP A 365 9.29 19.68 6.78
N GLY A 366 10.22 19.50 7.73
CA GLY A 366 9.98 19.36 9.16
C GLY A 366 9.35 18.04 9.58
N THR A 367 9.54 16.94 8.83
CA THR A 367 8.85 15.66 9.05
C THR A 367 9.77 14.46 8.89
N TYR A 368 10.32 13.94 9.99
CA TYR A 368 11.09 12.67 10.01
C TYR A 368 10.14 11.45 10.03
N ASP A 369 9.06 11.53 10.81
CA ASP A 369 7.88 10.65 10.85
C ASP A 369 7.11 10.53 9.50
N PHE A 370 7.63 11.13 8.43
CA PHE A 370 7.22 10.92 7.05
C PHE A 370 7.77 9.61 6.46
N VAL A 371 8.92 9.13 6.94
CA VAL A 371 9.66 7.99 6.39
C VAL A 371 9.45 6.73 7.23
N THR A 372 9.43 5.57 6.58
CA THR A 372 9.45 4.24 7.22
C THR A 372 10.39 3.33 6.43
N PHE A 373 11.20 2.52 7.12
CA PHE A 373 12.11 1.57 6.51
C PHE A 373 11.58 0.14 6.57
N ILE A 374 11.72 -0.58 5.46
CA ILE A 374 11.21 -1.94 5.29
C ILE A 374 12.32 -2.84 4.73
N CYS A 375 12.85 -3.69 5.60
CA CYS A 375 13.85 -4.70 5.28
C CYS A 375 13.16 -5.98 4.81
N THR A 376 13.03 -6.13 3.50
CA THR A 376 12.44 -7.29 2.83
C THR A 376 13.37 -8.50 2.81
N LYS A 377 12.81 -9.66 2.47
CA LYS A 377 13.52 -10.95 2.38
C LYS A 377 14.12 -11.38 3.72
N ALA A 378 13.37 -11.22 4.82
CA ALA A 378 13.77 -11.77 6.11
C ALA A 378 13.98 -13.31 6.06
N ASP A 379 13.39 -13.99 5.07
CA ASP A 379 13.62 -15.39 4.69
C ASP A 379 15.02 -15.70 4.13
N ASP A 380 15.79 -14.68 3.74
CA ASP A 380 17.17 -14.81 3.26
C ASP A 380 18.09 -14.71 4.49
N ILE A 381 18.37 -15.85 5.15
CA ILE A 381 19.11 -15.94 6.42
C ILE A 381 20.11 -17.11 6.46
N SER A 382 21.31 -16.83 6.99
CA SER A 382 22.34 -17.82 7.30
C SER A 382 22.30 -18.14 8.80
N PHE A 383 21.66 -19.25 9.19
CA PHE A 383 21.54 -19.62 10.60
C PHE A 383 22.91 -19.87 11.26
N THR A 384 23.88 -20.40 10.51
CA THR A 384 25.26 -20.62 10.98
C THR A 384 26.06 -19.34 11.23
N GLU A 385 25.70 -18.23 10.58
CA GLU A 385 26.29 -16.91 10.81
C GLU A 385 25.61 -16.22 12.00
N VAL A 386 24.28 -16.25 12.04
CA VAL A 386 23.49 -15.61 13.10
C VAL A 386 23.69 -16.28 14.46
N ALA A 387 23.94 -17.59 14.50
CA ALA A 387 24.21 -18.29 15.75
C ALA A 387 25.59 -17.95 16.38
N GLN A 388 26.52 -17.39 15.61
CA GLN A 388 27.80 -16.87 16.11
C GLN A 388 27.67 -15.50 16.80
N LEU A 389 26.48 -14.89 16.82
CA LEU A 389 26.23 -13.68 17.58
C LEU A 389 26.31 -13.96 19.09
N PRO A 390 26.91 -13.08 19.91
CA PRO A 390 27.00 -13.27 21.37
C PRO A 390 25.66 -13.47 22.06
N GLU A 391 24.57 -12.90 21.51
CA GLU A 391 23.21 -13.07 22.04
C GLU A 391 22.60 -14.47 21.79
N ILE A 392 23.22 -15.31 20.94
CA ILE A 392 22.71 -16.64 20.56
C ILE A 392 23.72 -17.77 20.85
N SER A 393 25.03 -17.51 20.89
CA SER A 393 26.05 -18.57 21.01
C SER A 393 25.81 -19.53 22.19
N GLU A 394 25.53 -19.00 23.40
CA GLU A 394 25.20 -19.81 24.59
C GLU A 394 23.92 -20.65 24.40
N ARG A 395 22.98 -20.14 23.59
CA ARG A 395 21.71 -20.80 23.29
C ARG A 395 21.85 -21.87 22.21
N GLN A 396 22.78 -21.68 21.27
CA GLN A 396 23.13 -22.67 20.25
C GLN A 396 23.69 -23.95 20.90
N GLU A 397 24.57 -23.82 21.88
CA GLU A 397 25.16 -24.96 22.61
C GLU A 397 24.06 -25.78 23.30
N GLN A 398 23.17 -25.13 24.07
CA GLN A 398 22.02 -25.77 24.72
C GLN A 398 21.09 -26.50 23.73
N VAL A 399 20.89 -25.94 22.53
CA VAL A 399 20.05 -26.55 21.49
C VAL A 399 20.75 -27.77 20.87
N TYR A 400 22.06 -27.73 20.66
CA TYR A 400 22.79 -28.91 20.19
C TYR A 400 22.80 -30.05 21.22
N GLU A 401 22.98 -29.77 22.52
CA GLU A 401 22.89 -30.80 23.58
C GLU A 401 21.52 -31.50 23.56
N VAL A 402 20.44 -30.74 23.39
CA VAL A 402 19.07 -31.29 23.28
C VAL A 402 18.91 -32.12 21.99
N LEU A 403 19.43 -31.66 20.86
CA LEU A 403 19.34 -32.38 19.58
C LEU A 403 20.18 -33.67 19.58
N GLU A 404 21.37 -33.68 20.19
CA GLU A 404 22.16 -34.91 20.40
C GLU A 404 21.42 -35.90 21.31
N GLY A 405 20.78 -35.41 22.38
CA GLY A 405 19.93 -36.23 23.25
C GLY A 405 18.73 -36.86 22.52
N ILE A 406 18.05 -36.10 21.66
CA ILE A 406 16.95 -36.60 20.82
C ILE A 406 17.47 -37.61 19.78
N ALA A 407 18.59 -37.32 19.11
CA ALA A 407 19.18 -38.22 18.13
C ALA A 407 19.63 -39.56 18.76
N ALA A 408 20.27 -39.53 19.93
CA ALA A 408 20.65 -40.72 20.68
C ALA A 408 19.43 -41.56 21.09
N LYS A 409 18.31 -40.92 21.43
CA LYS A 409 17.04 -41.56 21.78
C LYS A 409 16.30 -42.14 20.57
N ILE A 410 16.38 -41.49 19.41
CA ILE A 410 15.89 -42.05 18.14
C ILE A 410 16.70 -43.30 17.77
N LEU A 411 18.03 -43.25 17.90
CA LEU A 411 18.91 -44.39 17.63
C LEU A 411 18.68 -45.57 18.57
N SER A 412 18.40 -45.34 19.86
CA SER A 412 18.07 -46.43 20.79
C SER A 412 16.72 -47.07 20.48
N LEU A 413 15.69 -46.28 20.12
CA LEU A 413 14.39 -46.76 19.69
C LEU A 413 14.46 -47.50 18.33
N GLU A 414 15.28 -47.04 17.39
CA GLU A 414 15.48 -47.72 16.10
C GLU A 414 16.22 -49.06 16.29
N SER A 415 17.15 -49.15 17.26
CA SER A 415 17.80 -50.39 17.69
C SER A 415 16.81 -51.37 18.35
N GLU A 416 15.98 -50.90 19.29
CA GLU A 416 14.92 -51.71 19.94
C GLU A 416 13.89 -52.21 18.93
N LYS A 417 13.49 -51.37 17.98
CA LYS A 417 12.65 -51.77 16.84
C LYS A 417 13.31 -52.86 15.99
N GLN A 418 14.63 -52.85 15.84
CA GLN A 418 15.35 -53.85 15.06
C GLN A 418 15.48 -55.18 15.80
N THR A 419 15.70 -55.20 17.12
CA THR A 419 15.70 -56.45 17.90
C THR A 419 14.30 -57.07 17.97
N LEU A 420 13.25 -56.27 18.18
CA LEU A 420 11.86 -56.75 18.17
C LEU A 420 11.43 -57.29 16.80
N LYS A 421 11.96 -56.75 15.70
CA LYS A 421 11.76 -57.30 14.35
C LYS A 421 12.43 -58.65 14.16
N VAL A 422 13.63 -58.87 14.71
CA VAL A 422 14.28 -60.20 14.67
C VAL A 422 13.40 -61.20 15.42
N SER A 423 12.89 -60.87 16.62
CA SER A 423 11.97 -61.78 17.31
C SER A 423 10.59 -61.91 16.68
N GLU A 424 10.12 -60.94 15.89
CA GLU A 424 8.95 -61.12 15.02
C GLU A 424 9.26 -62.12 13.89
N GLN A 425 10.48 -62.12 13.33
CA GLN A 425 10.92 -63.12 12.36
C GLN A 425 11.05 -64.51 13.00
N GLU A 426 11.73 -64.64 14.15
CA GLU A 426 11.83 -65.89 14.93
C GLU A 426 10.46 -66.51 15.24
N VAL A 427 9.46 -65.69 15.59
CA VAL A 427 8.08 -66.14 15.85
C VAL A 427 7.37 -66.54 14.56
N ASN A 428 7.59 -65.85 13.42
CA ASN A 428 7.02 -66.26 12.14
C ASN A 428 7.67 -67.57 11.63
N GLU A 429 8.99 -67.73 11.73
CA GLU A 429 9.69 -68.99 11.43
C GLU A 429 9.20 -70.12 12.34
N SER A 430 8.95 -69.86 13.62
CA SER A 430 8.35 -70.83 14.55
C SER A 430 6.92 -71.21 14.16
N ILE A 431 6.15 -70.29 13.58
CA ILE A 431 4.81 -70.55 13.03
C ILE A 431 4.91 -71.41 11.77
N GLU A 432 5.84 -71.14 10.86
CA GLU A 432 6.07 -71.95 9.65
C GLU A 432 6.55 -73.37 10.02
N GLN A 433 7.53 -73.50 10.91
CA GLN A 433 7.97 -74.81 11.43
C GLN A 433 6.84 -75.56 12.15
N PHE A 434 5.92 -74.88 12.82
CA PHE A 434 4.73 -75.50 13.40
C PHE A 434 3.78 -76.05 12.32
N TYR A 435 3.58 -75.31 11.22
CA TYR A 435 2.79 -75.80 10.07
C TYR A 435 3.47 -76.99 9.37
N ASP A 436 4.79 -76.95 9.16
CA ASP A 436 5.54 -78.05 8.53
C ASP A 436 5.53 -79.32 9.40
N ASN A 437 5.72 -79.21 10.72
CA ASN A 437 5.61 -80.36 11.62
C ASN A 437 4.18 -80.93 11.65
N MET A 438 3.15 -80.07 11.61
CA MET A 438 1.75 -80.51 11.52
C MET A 438 1.43 -81.18 10.17
N MET A 439 2.05 -80.72 9.07
CA MET A 439 1.96 -81.34 7.74
C MET A 439 2.69 -82.70 7.70
N LEU A 440 3.84 -82.81 8.37
CA LEU A 440 4.60 -84.05 8.47
C LEU A 440 3.83 -85.12 9.25
N LEU A 441 3.12 -84.73 10.31
CA LEU A 441 2.25 -85.63 11.07
C LEU A 441 1.09 -86.19 10.22
N SER A 442 0.40 -85.36 9.44
CA SER A 442 -0.68 -85.85 8.55
C SER A 442 -0.16 -86.67 7.36
N LEU A 443 1.06 -86.39 6.89
CA LEU A 443 1.76 -87.23 5.90
C LEU A 443 2.11 -88.62 6.45
N VAL A 444 2.49 -88.73 7.73
CA VAL A 444 2.74 -90.03 8.39
C VAL A 444 1.44 -90.84 8.47
N GLU A 445 0.32 -90.24 8.87
CA GLU A 445 -0.99 -90.91 8.88
C GLU A 445 -1.45 -91.36 7.49
N SER A 446 -1.06 -90.61 6.44
CA SER A 446 -1.40 -90.89 5.04
C SER A 446 -0.66 -92.10 4.42
N THR A 447 0.30 -92.73 5.11
CA THR A 447 1.15 -93.78 4.54
C THR A 447 0.51 -95.19 4.42
N ARG A 448 -0.81 -95.31 4.64
CA ARG A 448 -1.52 -96.61 4.55
C ARG A 448 -2.12 -96.91 3.16
N THR A 449 -1.35 -97.71 2.41
CA THR A 449 -1.70 -98.54 1.22
C THR A 449 -1.53 -97.91 -0.19
N PRO A 450 -0.90 -98.62 -1.16
CA PRO A 450 -0.60 -98.09 -2.51
C PRO A 450 -1.15 -98.91 -3.70
N SER A 451 -1.07 -98.37 -4.93
CA SER A 451 -0.87 -99.13 -6.19
C SER A 451 -0.50 -98.20 -7.37
N ARG A 452 -0.15 -98.77 -8.54
CA ARG A 452 0.57 -98.11 -9.66
C ARG A 452 0.19 -98.76 -11.02
N GLU A 453 0.66 -98.15 -12.13
CA GLU A 453 0.59 -98.62 -13.54
C GLU A 453 -0.68 -98.20 -14.34
N ARG A 454 -0.68 -97.95 -15.66
CA ARG A 454 0.41 -97.88 -16.69
C ARG A 454 0.05 -96.90 -17.85
N CYS A 455 0.84 -96.86 -18.93
CA CYS A 455 0.90 -95.77 -19.94
C CYS A 455 0.51 -96.19 -21.38
N SER A 456 -0.04 -95.26 -22.20
CA SER A 456 0.08 -95.15 -23.69
C SER A 456 -0.89 -94.08 -24.27
N THR A 457 -0.75 -93.44 -25.44
CA THR A 457 0.40 -92.99 -26.31
C THR A 457 -0.12 -92.06 -27.43
N ALA A 458 0.63 -91.00 -27.81
CA ALA A 458 0.54 -90.26 -29.11
C ALA A 458 -0.81 -89.53 -29.45
N SER A 459 -0.98 -88.60 -30.40
CA SER A 459 -0.16 -87.60 -31.14
C SER A 459 -1.15 -86.71 -31.97
N ALA A 460 -0.85 -85.53 -32.55
CA ALA A 460 0.11 -84.42 -32.33
C ALA A 460 -0.34 -83.19 -33.22
N GLN A 461 0.47 -82.11 -33.28
CA GLN A 461 0.31 -80.86 -34.09
C GLN A 461 -0.77 -79.84 -33.63
N SER A 462 -0.68 -78.51 -33.88
CA SER A 462 0.50 -77.61 -34.08
C SER A 462 0.10 -76.11 -34.20
N SER A 463 0.46 -75.25 -33.24
CA SER A 463 0.75 -73.78 -33.37
C SER A 463 1.02 -73.18 -31.97
N HIS A 464 2.15 -72.55 -31.62
CA HIS A 464 2.72 -71.26 -32.09
C HIS A 464 1.73 -70.09 -31.84
N ASN A 465 2.05 -68.99 -31.15
CA ASN A 465 3.32 -68.28 -30.83
C ASN A 465 3.20 -67.54 -29.46
N SER A 466 4.19 -66.88 -28.84
CA SER A 466 5.68 -66.96 -28.85
C SER A 466 6.26 -65.99 -27.78
N ARG A 467 7.50 -66.26 -27.30
CA ARG A 467 8.67 -65.34 -27.07
C ARG A 467 8.42 -63.79 -27.00
N ILE A 468 9.15 -62.97 -26.21
CA ILE A 468 10.60 -63.03 -25.90
C ILE A 468 11.05 -62.07 -24.74
N LEU A 469 12.26 -62.32 -24.19
CA LEU A 469 13.20 -61.46 -23.40
C LEU A 469 12.74 -60.24 -22.56
N ARG A 470 12.92 -60.37 -21.23
CA ARG A 470 13.95 -59.70 -20.38
C ARG A 470 14.65 -58.44 -20.94
N GLU A 471 14.54 -57.32 -20.21
CA GLU A 471 15.55 -56.24 -20.13
C GLU A 471 15.51 -55.58 -18.72
N GLU A 472 16.39 -54.62 -18.41
CA GLU A 472 16.67 -54.14 -17.05
C GLU A 472 16.09 -52.74 -16.75
N SER A 473 15.79 -52.44 -15.46
CA SER A 473 16.18 -51.20 -14.73
C SER A 473 15.21 -50.73 -13.61
N HIS A 474 15.83 -50.19 -12.55
CA HIS A 474 15.37 -49.14 -11.61
C HIS A 474 13.88 -48.92 -11.24
N THR A 475 13.53 -49.41 -10.05
CA THR A 475 13.06 -48.60 -8.90
C THR A 475 12.20 -47.34 -9.16
N VAL A 476 10.89 -47.45 -8.97
CA VAL A 476 10.04 -46.40 -8.38
C VAL A 476 9.04 -47.08 -7.42
N GLU A 477 8.94 -46.60 -6.19
CA GLU A 477 7.94 -47.10 -5.21
C GLU A 477 6.55 -46.51 -5.49
N SER A 478 5.49 -47.30 -5.28
CA SER A 478 4.10 -46.84 -5.33
C SER A 478 3.19 -47.79 -4.56
N GLU A 479 2.73 -47.38 -3.37
CA GLU A 479 1.83 -48.17 -2.53
C GLU A 479 0.43 -48.33 -3.14
N PRO A 480 -0.14 -49.56 -3.17
CA PRO A 480 -1.57 -49.78 -3.28
C PRO A 480 -2.20 -49.96 -1.90
N ARG A 481 -2.83 -48.87 -1.44
CA ARG A 481 -3.73 -48.73 -0.28
C ARG A 481 -4.50 -50.00 0.12
N LEU A 482 -4.51 -50.31 1.42
CA LEU A 482 -5.43 -51.29 2.02
C LEU A 482 -6.90 -50.84 1.97
N ASN A 483 -7.76 -51.67 1.36
CA ASN A 483 -9.19 -51.88 1.65
C ASN A 483 -9.76 -52.85 0.60
N ALA A 484 -10.65 -53.81 0.90
CA ALA A 484 -11.07 -54.41 2.17
C ALA A 484 -11.85 -55.72 1.87
N SER A 485 -12.14 -56.53 2.90
CA SER A 485 -13.21 -57.56 2.90
C SER A 485 -13.11 -58.75 1.94
N GLU A 486 -12.43 -59.82 2.37
CA GLU A 486 -12.83 -61.23 2.22
C GLU A 486 -12.04 -61.97 3.34
N LEU A 487 -12.61 -62.40 4.47
CA LEU A 487 -13.98 -62.84 4.79
C LEU A 487 -14.37 -64.18 4.12
N TYR A 488 -13.45 -65.14 4.16
CA TYR A 488 -13.79 -66.56 4.15
C TYR A 488 -13.91 -67.09 5.58
N GLU A 489 -15.15 -67.25 6.05
CA GLU A 489 -15.45 -68.16 7.15
C GLU A 489 -15.20 -69.61 6.68
N PRO A 490 -14.76 -70.54 7.55
CA PRO A 490 -14.62 -71.93 7.17
C PRO A 490 -16.02 -72.55 6.99
N SER A 491 -16.45 -72.73 5.75
CA SER A 491 -17.77 -73.31 5.44
C SER A 491 -17.87 -74.73 6.01
N SER A 492 -18.79 -74.93 6.95
CA SER A 492 -19.04 -76.23 7.56
C SER A 492 -19.55 -77.24 6.55
N ASN A 493 -18.84 -78.38 6.45
CA ASN A 493 -19.31 -79.54 5.70
C ASN A 493 -18.81 -80.83 6.38
N ASP A 494 -19.36 -81.12 7.56
CA ASP A 494 -19.30 -82.46 8.15
C ASP A 494 -20.06 -83.43 7.25
N SER A 495 -19.37 -84.37 6.58
CA SER A 495 -19.86 -85.74 6.32
C SER A 495 -18.97 -86.59 5.38
N ALA A 496 -17.77 -86.98 5.83
CA ALA A 496 -17.22 -88.33 5.62
C ALA A 496 -15.78 -88.49 6.14
N LEU A 497 -15.61 -89.04 7.35
CA LEU A 497 -14.68 -90.15 7.68
C LEU A 497 -14.62 -90.34 9.21
N ASN A 498 -15.39 -91.31 9.73
CA ASN A 498 -15.24 -91.76 11.11
C ASN A 498 -13.98 -92.63 11.24
N ASN A 499 -12.94 -92.14 11.92
CA ASN A 499 -12.17 -92.85 12.95
C ASN A 499 -10.91 -92.06 13.38
N GLU A 500 -11.00 -91.33 14.49
CA GLU A 500 -9.83 -90.76 15.20
C GLU A 500 -9.73 -91.35 16.60
N THR A 501 -8.51 -91.59 17.06
CA THR A 501 -8.21 -92.10 18.41
C THR A 501 -8.19 -91.01 19.49
N ALA A 502 -8.42 -91.38 20.75
CA ALA A 502 -8.38 -90.43 21.87
C ALA A 502 -7.04 -89.71 22.02
N ASP A 503 -5.93 -90.44 21.79
CA ASP A 503 -4.54 -89.92 21.76
C ASP A 503 -4.32 -88.84 20.68
N SER A 504 -5.05 -88.88 19.56
CA SER A 504 -5.04 -87.84 18.54
C SER A 504 -5.68 -86.53 19.06
N ARG A 505 -6.74 -86.64 19.87
CA ARG A 505 -7.51 -85.48 20.35
C ARG A 505 -6.73 -84.63 21.36
N GLU A 506 -6.00 -85.24 22.30
CA GLU A 506 -5.14 -84.48 23.22
C GLU A 506 -4.03 -83.73 22.48
N LYS A 507 -3.42 -84.37 21.47
CA LYS A 507 -2.41 -83.74 20.59
C LYS A 507 -2.99 -82.56 19.80
N HIS A 508 -4.20 -82.71 19.25
CA HIS A 508 -4.90 -81.60 18.56
C HIS A 508 -5.32 -80.46 19.50
N VAL A 509 -5.62 -80.72 20.78
CA VAL A 509 -5.87 -79.64 21.77
C VAL A 509 -4.57 -78.88 22.06
N SER A 510 -3.50 -79.59 22.44
CA SER A 510 -2.19 -78.98 22.72
C SER A 510 -1.67 -78.13 21.55
N ALA A 511 -1.77 -78.63 20.31
CA ALA A 511 -1.42 -77.89 19.10
C ALA A 511 -2.28 -76.62 18.91
N ARG A 512 -3.56 -76.63 19.28
CA ARG A 512 -4.46 -75.46 19.23
C ARG A 512 -4.15 -74.42 20.31
N ASP A 513 -3.50 -74.79 21.41
CA ASP A 513 -3.04 -73.85 22.43
C ASP A 513 -1.71 -73.21 22.02
N ILE A 514 -0.71 -74.00 21.60
CA ILE A 514 0.59 -73.50 21.06
C ILE A 514 0.37 -72.53 19.89
N ARG A 515 -0.54 -72.85 18.96
CA ARG A 515 -0.88 -71.93 17.85
C ARG A 515 -1.50 -70.61 18.33
N ARG A 516 -2.29 -70.63 19.41
CA ARG A 516 -2.85 -69.40 20.00
C ARG A 516 -1.77 -68.56 20.66
N GLU A 517 -0.83 -69.20 21.37
CA GLU A 517 0.30 -68.55 22.02
C GLU A 517 1.23 -67.86 21.01
N LEU A 518 1.66 -68.55 19.96
CA LEU A 518 2.51 -67.97 18.91
C LEU A 518 1.85 -66.78 18.19
N TYR A 519 0.57 -66.89 17.83
CA TYR A 519 -0.15 -65.79 17.18
C TYR A 519 -0.40 -64.61 18.15
N ALA A 520 -0.69 -64.86 19.42
CA ALA A 520 -0.82 -63.82 20.43
C ALA A 520 0.52 -63.09 20.66
N ARG A 521 1.64 -63.83 20.72
CA ARG A 521 2.98 -63.25 20.84
C ARG A 521 3.36 -62.41 19.62
N ARG A 522 3.01 -62.84 18.41
CA ARG A 522 3.17 -62.03 17.19
C ARG A 522 2.33 -60.76 17.23
N GLU A 523 1.07 -60.84 17.68
CA GLU A 523 0.20 -59.66 17.81
C GLU A 523 0.73 -58.68 18.87
N GLU A 524 1.30 -59.18 19.96
CA GLU A 524 1.99 -58.41 20.99
C GLU A 524 3.25 -57.70 20.44
N LEU A 525 4.13 -58.42 19.73
CA LEU A 525 5.30 -57.82 19.07
C LEU A 525 4.89 -56.74 18.05
N ALA A 526 3.89 -57.02 17.22
CA ALA A 526 3.37 -56.05 16.25
C ALA A 526 2.71 -54.81 16.91
N LYS A 527 2.18 -54.94 18.14
CA LYS A 527 1.72 -53.79 18.95
C LYS A 527 2.89 -52.99 19.50
N HIS A 528 3.95 -53.63 20.00
CA HIS A 528 5.14 -52.95 20.50
C HIS A 528 5.91 -52.21 19.38
N ILE A 529 6.11 -52.84 18.22
CA ILE A 529 6.72 -52.18 17.05
C ILE A 529 5.92 -50.93 16.64
N LYS A 530 4.59 -51.03 16.59
CA LYS A 530 3.70 -49.88 16.32
C LYS A 530 3.68 -48.81 17.42
N ALA A 531 4.05 -49.15 18.66
CA ALA A 531 4.21 -48.19 19.74
C ALA A 531 5.55 -47.44 19.61
N ILE A 532 6.63 -48.14 19.30
CA ILE A 532 7.95 -47.56 19.03
C ILE A 532 7.93 -46.68 17.78
N ASP A 533 7.22 -47.09 16.71
CA ASP A 533 7.03 -46.23 15.52
C ASP A 533 6.33 -44.90 15.84
N ARG A 534 5.38 -44.90 16.79
CA ARG A 534 4.76 -43.66 17.28
C ARG A 534 5.74 -42.83 18.11
N GLN A 535 6.55 -43.46 18.95
CA GLN A 535 7.57 -42.76 19.74
C GLN A 535 8.62 -42.11 18.82
N ILE A 536 9.17 -42.85 17.84
CA ILE A 536 10.11 -42.31 16.84
C ILE A 536 9.48 -41.13 16.07
N ALA A 537 8.20 -41.22 15.70
CA ALA A 537 7.49 -40.10 15.07
C ALA A 537 7.33 -38.89 16.01
N MET A 538 7.07 -39.10 17.29
CA MET A 538 6.96 -38.04 18.30
C MET A 538 8.32 -37.38 18.62
N GLU A 539 9.41 -38.15 18.67
CA GLU A 539 10.75 -37.59 18.84
C GLU A 539 11.21 -36.81 17.60
N LYS A 540 10.87 -37.26 16.39
CA LYS A 540 11.18 -36.52 15.13
C LYS A 540 10.33 -35.25 14.96
N ASP A 541 9.09 -35.25 15.45
CA ASP A 541 8.26 -34.05 15.60
C ASP A 541 8.82 -33.10 16.68
N HIS A 542 9.37 -33.64 17.77
CA HIS A 542 10.06 -32.85 18.80
C HIS A 542 11.36 -32.21 18.25
N GLU A 543 12.18 -32.96 17.52
CA GLU A 543 13.39 -32.49 16.83
C GLU A 543 13.06 -31.32 15.90
N ALA A 544 12.06 -31.49 15.02
CA ALA A 544 11.60 -30.46 14.10
C ALA A 544 11.14 -29.18 14.82
N LYS A 545 10.45 -29.32 15.96
CA LYS A 545 10.00 -28.19 16.80
C LYS A 545 11.16 -27.46 17.48
N VAL A 546 12.16 -28.19 17.98
CA VAL A 546 13.36 -27.59 18.58
C VAL A 546 14.15 -26.81 17.53
N ILE A 547 14.36 -27.39 16.34
CA ILE A 547 15.01 -26.71 15.21
C ILE A 547 14.23 -25.45 14.81
N LEU A 548 12.91 -25.56 14.58
CA LEU A 548 12.10 -24.41 14.16
C LEU A 548 12.08 -23.28 15.22
N SER A 549 12.07 -23.64 16.51
CA SER A 549 12.15 -22.66 17.60
C SER A 549 13.48 -21.89 17.58
N PHE A 550 14.61 -22.59 17.41
CA PHE A 550 15.93 -21.97 17.34
C PHE A 550 16.12 -21.14 16.07
N GLU A 551 15.60 -21.60 14.93
CA GLU A 551 15.61 -20.81 13.70
C GLU A 551 14.76 -19.54 13.80
N SER A 552 13.60 -19.61 14.46
CA SER A 552 12.78 -18.44 14.76
C SER A 552 13.51 -17.45 15.69
N GLU A 553 14.18 -17.95 16.73
CA GLU A 553 15.01 -17.16 17.64
C GLU A 553 16.15 -16.43 16.88
N CYS A 554 16.84 -17.13 15.97
CA CYS A 554 17.80 -16.53 15.03
C CYS A 554 17.18 -15.42 14.16
N VAL A 555 16.01 -15.66 13.54
CA VAL A 555 15.31 -14.66 12.71
C VAL A 555 14.96 -13.42 13.53
N ILE A 556 14.39 -13.59 14.72
CA ILE A 556 13.99 -12.49 15.61
C ILE A 556 15.20 -11.63 16.01
N THR A 557 16.28 -12.25 16.50
CA THR A 557 17.47 -11.52 16.98
C THR A 557 18.20 -10.81 15.84
N ARG A 558 18.39 -11.44 14.68
CA ARG A 558 18.97 -10.75 13.52
C ARG A 558 18.09 -9.57 13.07
N ASN A 559 16.77 -9.76 13.02
CA ASN A 559 15.83 -8.71 12.61
C ASN A 559 15.80 -7.53 13.60
N LYS A 560 15.95 -7.79 14.92
CA LYS A 560 16.15 -6.80 15.98
C LYS A 560 17.44 -6.00 15.76
N ASN A 561 18.55 -6.68 15.50
CA ASN A 561 19.86 -6.02 15.41
C ASN A 561 20.02 -5.21 14.12
N VAL A 562 19.49 -5.68 12.98
CA VAL A 562 19.41 -4.88 11.75
C VAL A 562 18.50 -3.65 11.94
N LYS A 563 17.40 -3.78 12.68
CA LYS A 563 16.52 -2.65 13.03
C LYS A 563 17.26 -1.58 13.82
N LEU A 564 17.98 -1.96 14.87
CA LEU A 564 18.77 -1.03 15.70
C LEU A 564 19.86 -0.34 14.89
N ALA A 565 20.60 -1.09 14.05
CA ALA A 565 21.65 -0.54 13.20
C ALA A 565 21.12 0.52 12.21
N ILE A 566 19.95 0.31 11.60
CA ILE A 566 19.32 1.29 10.68
C ILE A 566 18.82 2.52 11.44
N GLN A 567 18.27 2.35 12.64
CA GLN A 567 17.87 3.49 13.49
C GLN A 567 19.07 4.34 13.90
N GLN A 568 20.23 3.72 14.15
CA GLN A 568 21.50 4.40 14.46
C GLN A 568 22.10 5.08 13.22
N ASP A 569 22.25 4.39 12.09
CA ASP A 569 22.78 4.94 10.82
C ASP A 569 21.97 6.16 10.34
N PHE A 570 20.65 6.14 10.52
CA PHE A 570 19.78 7.27 10.21
C PHE A 570 20.01 8.49 11.12
N ALA A 571 20.25 8.25 12.42
CA ALA A 571 20.47 9.34 13.38
C ALA A 571 21.89 9.92 13.29
N GLU A 572 22.91 9.07 13.11
CA GLU A 572 24.29 9.50 12.82
C GLU A 572 24.33 10.26 11.49
N GLY A 573 23.66 9.75 10.46
CA GLY A 573 23.51 10.42 9.16
C GLY A 573 22.64 11.70 9.17
N ILE A 574 22.01 12.06 10.30
CA ILE A 574 21.46 13.40 10.55
C ILE A 574 22.48 14.27 11.27
N ARG A 575 23.11 13.73 12.33
CA ARG A 575 24.17 14.37 13.10
C ARG A 575 25.37 14.83 12.26
N GLU A 576 25.79 14.04 11.27
CA GLU A 576 26.84 14.41 10.32
C GLU A 576 26.52 15.71 9.55
N MET A 577 25.26 15.89 9.13
CA MET A 577 24.83 17.13 8.47
C MET A 577 24.69 18.28 9.47
N ASP A 578 24.25 18.00 10.70
CA ASP A 578 24.17 19.02 11.75
C ASP A 578 25.56 19.59 12.06
N LEU A 579 26.58 18.74 12.20
CA LEU A 579 27.98 19.14 12.35
C LEU A 579 28.50 19.89 11.10
N ALA A 580 28.18 19.41 9.90
CA ALA A 580 28.61 20.06 8.65
C ALA A 580 27.91 21.41 8.38
N ASP A 581 26.67 21.63 8.86
CA ASP A 581 25.98 22.91 8.82
C ASP A 581 26.47 23.85 9.97
N GLU A 582 26.97 23.32 11.10
CA GLU A 582 27.54 24.07 12.24
C GLU A 582 28.88 24.74 11.92
N ASP A 583 29.80 24.07 11.20
CA ASP A 583 31.09 24.65 10.75
C ASP A 583 30.90 25.92 9.89
N VAL A 584 29.74 26.10 9.27
CA VAL A 584 29.40 27.27 8.45
C VAL A 584 28.71 28.39 9.26
N ASN A 585 28.17 28.09 10.45
CA ASN A 585 27.29 28.97 11.21
C ASN A 585 27.62 28.92 12.72
N SER A 586 28.54 29.77 13.17
CA SER A 586 29.12 29.80 14.52
C SER A 586 28.19 30.28 15.66
N ILE A 587 26.95 29.79 15.74
CA ILE A 587 26.01 30.07 16.85
C ILE A 587 25.23 28.81 17.28
N GLY A 588 25.83 28.08 18.23
CA GLY A 588 25.11 27.23 19.20
C GLY A 588 24.84 25.79 18.74
N ALA A 589 25.48 24.85 19.44
CA ALA A 589 25.33 23.42 19.22
C ALA A 589 23.86 22.96 19.25
N SER A 590 23.55 21.99 18.39
CA SER A 590 22.22 21.38 18.30
C SER A 590 21.92 20.51 19.54
N ASP A 591 21.08 21.02 20.47
CA ASP A 591 20.39 20.26 21.54
C ASP A 591 19.35 19.26 20.95
N GLN A 592 19.70 18.56 19.86
CA GLN A 592 18.90 17.49 19.28
C GLN A 592 19.21 16.17 19.97
N ASP A 593 18.17 15.56 20.52
CA ASP A 593 18.22 14.21 21.05
C ASP A 593 18.21 13.19 19.89
N TYR A 594 19.40 12.88 19.39
CA TYR A 594 19.60 11.91 18.31
C TYR A 594 19.15 10.48 18.69
N GLU A 595 19.12 10.14 19.98
CA GLU A 595 18.64 8.83 20.44
C GLU A 595 17.11 8.73 20.31
N ASN A 596 16.37 9.81 20.64
CA ASN A 596 14.95 9.91 20.35
C ASN A 596 14.65 10.01 18.84
N ILE A 597 15.53 10.63 18.03
CA ILE A 597 15.42 10.59 16.56
C ILE A 597 15.55 9.13 16.06
N ALA A 598 16.56 8.38 16.50
CA ALA A 598 16.74 6.96 16.18
C ALA A 598 15.50 6.13 16.55
N LYS A 599 15.02 6.26 17.79
CA LYS A 599 13.82 5.57 18.30
C LYS A 599 12.54 5.94 17.53
N SER A 600 12.44 7.17 17.03
CA SER A 600 11.26 7.64 16.29
C SER A 600 11.11 7.05 14.89
N LEU A 601 12.21 6.56 14.27
CA LEU A 601 12.18 6.00 12.92
C LEU A 601 11.47 4.63 12.91
N PRO A 602 10.35 4.45 12.18
CA PRO A 602 9.69 3.16 12.06
C PRO A 602 10.50 2.26 11.12
N VAL A 603 11.02 1.14 11.66
CA VAL A 603 11.75 0.11 10.90
C VAL A 603 11.09 -1.25 11.11
N PHE A 604 10.83 -1.96 10.00
CA PHE A 604 10.21 -3.28 9.96
C PHE A 604 11.07 -4.25 9.15
N CYS A 605 11.26 -5.47 9.65
CA CYS A 605 11.92 -6.57 8.94
C CYS A 605 10.86 -7.60 8.56
N ILE A 606 10.75 -7.97 7.28
CA ILE A 606 9.59 -8.70 6.76
C ILE A 606 9.96 -9.84 5.78
N SER A 607 9.16 -10.91 5.80
CA SER A 607 9.11 -11.91 4.74
C SER A 607 7.71 -11.97 4.11
N ALA A 608 7.59 -11.43 2.89
CA ALA A 608 6.38 -11.57 2.09
C ALA A 608 6.13 -13.05 1.68
N ARG A 609 7.20 -13.83 1.50
CA ARG A 609 7.12 -15.26 1.16
C ARG A 609 6.69 -16.13 2.33
N GLY A 610 7.32 -15.96 3.50
CA GLY A 610 6.93 -16.68 4.72
C GLY A 610 5.47 -16.42 5.08
N TYR A 611 5.02 -15.16 4.98
CA TYR A 611 3.61 -14.82 5.18
C TYR A 611 2.67 -15.52 4.18
N GLN A 612 3.06 -15.58 2.90
CA GLN A 612 2.26 -16.25 1.87
C GLN A 612 2.24 -17.78 2.06
N GLN A 613 3.36 -18.41 2.43
CA GLN A 613 3.43 -19.85 2.75
C GLN A 613 2.58 -20.20 3.97
N LEU A 614 2.67 -19.46 5.08
CA LEU A 614 1.82 -19.66 6.26
C LEU A 614 0.33 -19.42 5.96
N ARG A 615 -0.02 -18.60 4.95
CA ARG A 615 -1.40 -18.46 4.43
C ARG A 615 -1.84 -19.61 3.50
N GLY A 616 -1.06 -20.68 3.37
CA GLY A 616 -1.33 -21.82 2.48
C GLY A 616 -1.14 -21.53 0.99
N LYS A 617 -0.48 -20.41 0.65
CA LYS A 617 -0.20 -19.98 -0.73
C LYS A 617 1.24 -20.40 -1.10
N MET A 618 1.52 -20.59 -2.39
CA MET A 618 2.83 -21.08 -2.86
C MET A 618 3.22 -22.52 -2.41
N GLY A 619 2.26 -23.40 -2.14
CA GLY A 619 2.48 -24.83 -1.81
C GLY A 619 3.08 -25.73 -2.91
N ARG A 620 3.91 -25.16 -3.80
CA ARG A 620 4.83 -25.85 -4.72
C ARG A 620 6.28 -25.44 -4.51
N ASP A 621 6.51 -24.36 -3.77
CA ASP A 621 7.83 -23.82 -3.47
C ASP A 621 8.39 -24.53 -2.22
N LYS A 622 9.72 -24.52 -2.04
CA LYS A 622 10.35 -25.11 -0.86
C LYS A 622 9.86 -24.41 0.41
N GLU A 623 9.50 -25.20 1.42
CA GLU A 623 9.13 -24.72 2.75
C GLU A 623 10.24 -23.85 3.37
N LEU A 624 9.86 -22.68 3.88
CA LEU A 624 10.78 -21.73 4.50
C LEU A 624 11.01 -22.04 5.98
N ARG A 625 12.27 -21.95 6.38
CA ARG A 625 12.76 -22.17 7.74
C ARG A 625 12.68 -20.89 8.59
N GLY A 626 12.60 -21.06 9.90
CA GLY A 626 12.58 -19.95 10.88
C GLY A 626 11.33 -19.07 10.95
N PHE A 627 10.16 -19.54 10.48
CA PHE A 627 8.87 -18.87 10.70
C PHE A 627 7.79 -19.87 11.15
N GLY A 628 7.53 -19.92 12.45
CA GLY A 628 6.42 -20.69 13.05
C GLY A 628 5.11 -19.90 13.13
N THR A 629 5.14 -18.56 13.15
CA THR A 629 3.93 -17.72 13.22
C THR A 629 3.90 -16.58 12.22
N PHE A 630 2.68 -16.10 11.91
CA PHE A 630 2.45 -14.91 11.08
C PHE A 630 3.12 -13.64 11.64
N HIS A 631 3.36 -13.58 12.96
CA HIS A 631 3.95 -12.42 13.62
C HIS A 631 5.47 -12.31 13.35
N GLU A 632 6.21 -13.42 13.29
CA GLU A 632 7.65 -13.42 12.92
C GLU A 632 7.89 -12.89 11.50
N THR A 633 6.92 -13.02 10.60
CA THR A 633 7.03 -12.56 9.21
C THR A 633 7.02 -11.04 9.05
N GLY A 634 6.69 -10.29 10.10
CA GLY A 634 6.69 -8.82 10.11
C GLY A 634 5.57 -8.13 9.29
N ILE A 635 4.74 -8.89 8.58
CA ILE A 635 3.70 -8.33 7.68
C ILE A 635 2.52 -7.75 8.47
N LEU A 636 2.09 -8.39 9.57
CA LEU A 636 0.94 -7.94 10.36
C LEU A 636 1.19 -6.57 10.98
N GLN A 637 2.35 -6.38 11.63
CA GLN A 637 2.75 -5.13 12.25
C GLN A 637 2.90 -3.98 11.23
N LEU A 638 3.17 -4.31 9.97
CA LEU A 638 3.20 -3.36 8.87
C LEU A 638 1.78 -3.04 8.32
N GLN A 639 0.82 -3.97 8.40
CA GLN A 639 -0.61 -3.67 8.19
C GLN A 639 -1.13 -2.73 9.29
N ASP A 640 -0.78 -2.99 10.55
CA ASP A 640 -1.15 -2.14 11.69
C ASP A 640 -0.55 -0.73 11.56
N HIS A 641 0.75 -0.61 11.27
CA HIS A 641 1.40 0.67 10.97
C HIS A 641 0.75 1.43 9.80
N CYS A 642 0.33 0.71 8.75
CA CYS A 642 -0.42 1.29 7.65
C CYS A 642 -1.78 1.86 8.11
N ILE A 643 -2.50 1.13 8.98
CA ILE A 643 -3.76 1.57 9.58
C ILE A 643 -3.54 2.79 10.49
N ASP A 644 -2.58 2.73 11.40
CA ASP A 644 -2.31 3.74 12.40
C ASP A 644 -1.81 5.06 11.81
N SER A 645 -1.02 5.03 10.73
CA SER A 645 -0.62 6.24 9.99
C SER A 645 -1.83 7.10 9.55
N THR A 646 -3.00 6.50 9.35
CA THR A 646 -4.24 7.21 8.99
C THR A 646 -4.97 7.83 10.20
N VAL A 647 -4.83 7.24 11.39
CA VAL A 647 -5.63 7.57 12.58
C VAL A 647 -5.46 9.04 12.98
N PRO A 648 -4.25 9.63 13.04
CA PRO A 648 -4.07 11.04 13.39
C PRO A 648 -4.75 12.04 12.44
N SER A 649 -5.10 11.69 11.20
CA SER A 649 -5.88 12.56 10.30
C SER A 649 -7.39 12.30 10.43
N ARG A 650 -7.78 11.01 10.51
CA ARG A 650 -9.18 10.58 10.64
C ARG A 650 -9.81 11.03 11.96
N GLN A 651 -9.12 10.83 13.08
CA GLN A 651 -9.59 11.22 14.42
C GLN A 651 -9.84 12.75 14.49
N LYS A 652 -8.91 13.56 13.95
CA LYS A 652 -9.05 15.03 13.85
C LYS A 652 -10.22 15.43 12.94
N GLY A 653 -10.46 14.68 11.86
CA GLY A 653 -11.62 14.87 10.98
C GLY A 653 -12.95 14.59 11.68
N CYS A 654 -13.05 13.46 12.39
CA CYS A 654 -14.28 13.05 13.09
C CYS A 654 -14.60 13.97 14.28
N LEU A 655 -13.61 14.31 15.11
CA LEU A 655 -13.76 15.29 16.20
C LEU A 655 -14.19 16.68 15.69
N ALA A 656 -13.67 17.11 14.54
CA ALA A 656 -14.09 18.36 13.92
C ALA A 656 -15.52 18.25 13.33
N PHE A 657 -15.91 17.13 12.75
CA PHE A 657 -17.30 16.92 12.30
C PHE A 657 -18.28 16.96 13.48
N LEU A 658 -18.03 16.15 14.52
CA LEU A 658 -18.90 16.02 15.69
C LEU A 658 -19.13 17.36 16.38
N ASN A 659 -18.08 18.15 16.60
CA ASN A 659 -18.23 19.49 17.19
C ASN A 659 -19.02 20.46 16.32
N ASN A 660 -18.90 20.39 14.99
CA ASN A 660 -19.69 21.25 14.10
C ASN A 660 -21.16 20.78 14.03
N LEU A 661 -21.42 19.48 14.18
CA LEU A 661 -22.77 18.93 14.33
C LEU A 661 -23.40 19.34 15.65
N GLU A 662 -22.69 19.19 16.76
CA GLU A 662 -23.11 19.67 18.09
C GLU A 662 -23.44 21.17 18.04
N CYS A 663 -22.56 21.95 17.41
CA CYS A 663 -22.76 23.38 17.19
C CYS A 663 -24.06 23.68 16.44
N LEU A 664 -24.30 23.00 15.30
CA LEU A 664 -25.54 23.14 14.51
C LEU A 664 -26.79 22.73 15.30
N VAL A 665 -26.74 21.59 15.98
CA VAL A 665 -27.84 21.05 16.81
C VAL A 665 -28.18 22.02 17.95
N ASN A 666 -27.17 22.56 18.62
CA ASN A 666 -27.35 23.56 19.67
C ASN A 666 -27.88 24.89 19.11
N SER A 667 -27.37 25.37 17.96
CA SER A 667 -27.88 26.59 17.29
C SER A 667 -29.38 26.47 16.98
N LEU A 668 -29.80 25.37 16.34
CA LEU A 668 -31.22 25.07 16.08
C LEU A 668 -32.01 24.97 17.39
N SER A 669 -31.46 24.29 18.40
CA SER A 669 -32.09 24.10 19.70
C SER A 669 -32.22 25.41 20.50
N ILE A 670 -31.35 26.40 20.29
CA ILE A 670 -31.45 27.77 20.84
C ILE A 670 -32.52 28.56 20.09
N ASP A 671 -32.50 28.53 18.76
CA ASP A 671 -33.46 29.22 17.89
C ASP A 671 -34.91 28.81 18.24
N LEU A 672 -35.19 27.51 18.29
CA LEU A 672 -36.49 26.95 18.69
C LEU A 672 -36.88 27.23 20.15
N SER A 673 -35.91 27.47 21.05
CA SER A 673 -36.22 27.80 22.46
C SER A 673 -36.64 29.26 22.65
N SER A 674 -36.46 30.11 21.65
CA SER A 674 -36.60 31.56 21.75
C SER A 674 -38.03 32.07 21.47
N GLY A 675 -39.02 31.17 21.35
CA GLY A 675 -40.45 31.51 21.20
C GLY A 675 -41.23 31.70 22.51
N GLN A 676 -40.68 31.27 23.66
CA GLN A 676 -41.35 31.48 24.95
C GLN A 676 -41.15 32.94 25.42
N ALA A 677 -42.26 33.58 25.80
CA ALA A 677 -42.40 35.05 25.83
C ALA A 677 -41.71 35.78 27.01
N PHE A 678 -41.88 37.10 27.02
CA PHE A 678 -41.27 38.14 27.88
C PHE A 678 -39.82 38.51 27.44
N PRO A 679 -39.45 39.81 27.41
CA PRO A 679 -39.99 40.95 28.17
C PRO A 679 -40.85 41.94 27.37
N LEU A 680 -41.23 43.05 28.01
CA LEU A 680 -41.85 44.24 27.39
C LEU A 680 -41.07 44.73 26.15
N GLU A 681 -41.79 45.23 25.15
CA GLU A 681 -41.24 45.62 23.83
C GLU A 681 -40.12 46.68 23.91
N VAL A 682 -40.21 47.59 24.89
CA VAL A 682 -39.19 48.62 25.15
C VAL A 682 -37.87 47.98 25.61
N ASN A 683 -37.93 46.99 26.51
CA ASN A 683 -36.74 46.25 26.96
C ASN A 683 -36.14 45.45 25.81
N ARG A 684 -36.98 44.82 24.98
CA ARG A 684 -36.55 44.08 23.79
C ARG A 684 -35.71 44.96 22.84
N LYS A 685 -36.17 46.17 22.52
CA LYS A 685 -35.45 47.12 21.65
C LYS A 685 -34.11 47.59 22.26
N ASN A 686 -34.08 47.81 23.57
CA ASN A 686 -32.84 48.16 24.29
C ASN A 686 -31.83 47.01 24.30
N ASP A 687 -32.29 45.79 24.52
CA ASP A 687 -31.47 44.58 24.56
C ASP A 687 -30.95 44.19 23.16
N GLN A 688 -31.74 44.39 22.10
CA GLN A 688 -31.28 44.32 20.70
C GLN A 688 -30.12 45.29 20.43
N LYS A 689 -30.28 46.56 20.81
CA LYS A 689 -29.25 47.59 20.61
C LYS A 689 -27.98 47.29 21.43
N TYR A 690 -28.13 46.80 22.66
CA TYR A 690 -26.99 46.36 23.47
C TYR A 690 -26.25 45.20 22.81
N LEU A 691 -26.97 44.17 22.36
CA LEU A 691 -26.38 42.99 21.73
C LEU A 691 -25.64 43.35 20.44
N ALA A 692 -26.24 44.16 19.56
CA ALA A 692 -25.62 44.62 18.33
C ALA A 692 -24.25 45.29 18.60
N LEU A 693 -24.20 46.25 19.53
CA LEU A 693 -22.96 46.93 19.94
C LEU A 693 -21.91 45.99 20.56
N LYS A 694 -22.31 44.85 21.14
CA LYS A 694 -21.36 43.84 21.66
C LYS A 694 -20.90 42.86 20.57
N LEU A 695 -21.74 42.55 19.59
CA LEU A 695 -21.37 41.73 18.43
C LEU A 695 -20.42 42.49 17.50
N GLU A 696 -20.73 43.75 17.17
CA GLU A 696 -19.84 44.64 16.42
C GLU A 696 -18.46 44.74 17.08
N ARG A 697 -18.42 45.00 18.40
CA ARG A 697 -17.15 45.05 19.13
C ARG A 697 -16.40 43.71 19.12
N LEU A 698 -17.10 42.58 19.27
CA LEU A 698 -16.50 41.25 19.20
C LEU A 698 -15.88 40.98 17.82
N GLN A 699 -16.53 41.40 16.73
CA GLN A 699 -15.99 41.28 15.38
C GLN A 699 -14.68 42.08 15.24
N ILE A 700 -14.68 43.34 15.68
CA ILE A 700 -13.49 44.22 15.64
C ILE A 700 -12.34 43.61 16.48
N ASP A 701 -12.63 43.11 17.68
CA ASP A 701 -11.63 42.47 18.55
C ASP A 701 -11.06 41.18 17.91
N PHE A 702 -11.90 40.36 17.26
CA PHE A 702 -11.45 39.17 16.51
C PHE A 702 -10.60 39.51 15.28
N GLU A 703 -10.98 40.53 14.50
CA GLU A 703 -10.23 40.98 13.33
C GLU A 703 -8.87 41.58 13.73
N ASP A 704 -8.81 42.31 14.85
CA ASP A 704 -7.57 42.86 15.38
C ASP A 704 -6.62 41.80 15.95
N VAL A 705 -7.15 40.79 16.67
CA VAL A 705 -6.35 39.61 17.08
C VAL A 705 -5.82 38.86 15.86
N THR A 706 -6.62 38.73 14.79
CA THR A 706 -6.16 38.11 13.53
C THR A 706 -5.06 38.95 12.86
N ARG A 707 -5.21 40.27 12.79
CA ARG A 707 -4.20 41.19 12.24
C ARG A 707 -2.88 41.10 13.00
N LYS A 708 -2.94 41.13 14.34
CA LYS A 708 -1.77 41.00 15.23
C LYS A 708 -1.06 39.67 15.07
N LEU A 709 -1.79 38.56 14.92
CA LEU A 709 -1.20 37.26 14.66
C LEU A 709 -0.33 37.28 13.40
N PHE A 710 -0.88 37.73 12.26
CA PHE A 710 -0.14 37.68 11.00
C PHE A 710 0.98 38.72 10.89
N ASN A 711 0.85 39.88 11.56
CA ASN A 711 1.96 40.81 11.73
C ASN A 711 3.13 40.16 12.51
N ASN A 712 2.84 39.46 13.61
CA ASN A 712 3.87 38.78 14.40
C ASN A 712 4.50 37.60 13.64
N LEU A 713 3.73 36.86 12.84
CA LEU A 713 4.25 35.78 11.99
C LEU A 713 5.18 36.32 10.87
N ASP A 714 4.82 37.41 10.20
CA ASP A 714 5.69 38.06 9.19
C ASP A 714 6.96 38.64 9.84
N GLN A 715 6.86 39.25 11.03
CA GLN A 715 8.04 39.71 11.79
C GLN A 715 8.99 38.55 12.14
N ILE A 716 8.48 37.41 12.61
CA ILE A 716 9.30 36.22 12.91
C ILE A 716 10.01 35.73 11.65
N ILE A 717 9.30 35.59 10.52
CA ILE A 717 9.90 35.18 9.24
C ILE A 717 10.94 36.22 8.78
N HIS A 718 10.68 37.51 8.96
CA HIS A 718 11.61 38.56 8.55
C HIS A 718 12.90 38.58 9.37
N GLN A 719 12.81 38.34 10.69
CA GLN A 719 13.97 38.31 11.60
C GLN A 719 14.78 37.01 11.50
N SER A 720 14.14 35.89 11.18
CA SER A 720 14.78 34.56 11.20
C SER A 720 15.22 34.04 9.83
N ILE A 721 14.53 34.42 8.76
CA ILE A 721 14.74 33.89 7.40
C ILE A 721 15.15 35.01 6.45
N TYR A 722 14.37 36.10 6.34
CA TYR A 722 14.70 37.17 5.36
C TYR A 722 15.96 37.97 5.71
N ALA A 723 16.42 37.93 6.96
CA ALA A 723 17.68 38.56 7.38
C ALA A 723 18.93 37.82 6.87
N GLU A 724 18.80 36.50 6.63
CA GLU A 724 19.91 35.63 6.19
C GLU A 724 20.01 35.56 4.65
N PHE A 725 19.07 36.18 3.91
CA PHE A 725 18.94 36.04 2.46
C PHE A 725 20.12 36.63 1.67
N ASP A 726 20.60 37.84 2.00
CA ASP A 726 21.76 38.41 1.30
C ASP A 726 23.05 37.62 1.63
N ALA A 727 23.18 37.05 2.84
CA ALA A 727 24.31 36.19 3.22
C ALA A 727 24.29 34.82 2.52
N ALA A 728 23.12 34.18 2.45
CA ALA A 728 22.92 32.93 1.72
C ALA A 728 23.14 33.09 0.21
N ALA A 729 22.76 34.24 -0.35
CA ALA A 729 23.02 34.57 -1.76
C ALA A 729 24.53 34.78 -2.03
N SER A 730 25.24 35.51 -1.17
CA SER A 730 26.69 35.72 -1.30
C SER A 730 27.47 34.40 -1.28
N ARG A 731 27.21 33.54 -0.29
CA ARG A 731 27.85 32.21 -0.17
C ARG A 731 27.61 31.34 -1.41
N ALA A 732 26.44 31.45 -2.03
CA ALA A 732 26.12 30.72 -3.25
C ALA A 732 26.78 31.31 -4.50
N GLU A 733 26.95 32.63 -4.60
CA GLU A 733 27.72 33.28 -5.66
C GLU A 733 29.20 32.87 -5.65
N ASP A 734 29.81 32.82 -4.46
CA ASP A 734 31.18 32.33 -4.28
C ASP A 734 31.30 30.85 -4.72
N ALA A 735 30.43 29.98 -4.20
CA ALA A 735 30.42 28.54 -4.45
C ALA A 735 30.02 28.15 -5.89
N ALA A 736 29.23 28.98 -6.59
CA ALA A 736 28.80 28.72 -7.97
C ALA A 736 29.98 28.54 -8.93
N SER A 737 31.06 29.31 -8.71
CA SER A 737 32.26 29.27 -9.55
C SER A 737 32.95 27.90 -9.47
N GLY A 738 33.08 27.33 -8.26
CA GLY A 738 33.62 25.98 -8.06
C GLY A 738 32.66 24.86 -8.51
N THR A 739 31.36 25.05 -8.31
CA THR A 739 30.31 24.13 -8.82
C THR A 739 30.40 23.98 -10.33
N LEU A 740 30.59 25.09 -11.04
CA LEU A 740 30.69 25.13 -12.50
C LEU A 740 32.01 24.54 -13.03
N MET A 741 33.13 24.69 -12.30
CA MET A 741 34.36 23.96 -12.60
C MET A 741 34.16 22.44 -12.54
N ASN A 742 33.44 21.93 -11.53
CA ASN A 742 33.13 20.50 -11.41
C ASN A 742 32.28 19.96 -12.57
N TRP A 743 31.35 20.76 -13.13
CA TRP A 743 30.59 20.38 -14.34
C TRP A 743 31.45 20.36 -15.61
N ASN A 744 32.43 21.26 -15.70
CA ASN A 744 33.25 21.45 -16.87
C ASN A 744 34.49 20.53 -16.93
N GLU A 745 34.82 19.81 -15.86
CA GLU A 745 35.95 18.87 -15.83
C GLU A 745 35.79 17.76 -16.89
N ARG A 746 36.80 17.58 -17.75
CA ARG A 746 36.72 16.66 -18.91
C ARG A 746 36.64 15.17 -18.53
N SER A 747 36.92 14.84 -17.28
CA SER A 747 36.88 13.50 -16.69
C SER A 747 35.47 13.05 -16.27
N ARG A 748 34.54 13.97 -15.99
CA ARG A 748 33.28 13.67 -15.25
C ARG A 748 32.01 13.55 -16.09
N ILE A 749 31.91 14.26 -17.21
CA ILE A 749 30.68 14.34 -18.03
C ILE A 749 31.03 14.27 -19.52
N ALA A 750 30.42 13.34 -20.25
CA ALA A 750 30.55 13.21 -21.70
C ALA A 750 29.68 14.24 -22.45
N TRP A 751 30.03 14.56 -23.70
CA TRP A 751 29.32 15.59 -24.48
C TRP A 751 27.81 15.31 -24.67
N ASN A 752 27.43 14.08 -25.04
CA ASN A 752 26.03 13.66 -25.16
C ASN A 752 25.27 13.89 -23.85
N THR A 753 25.86 13.47 -22.73
CA THR A 753 25.27 13.63 -21.39
C THR A 753 25.16 15.09 -20.96
N TYR A 754 26.18 15.91 -21.22
CA TYR A 754 26.13 17.37 -20.97
C TYR A 754 24.98 18.01 -21.75
N ARG A 755 24.74 17.58 -22.99
CA ARG A 755 23.63 18.02 -23.84
C ARG A 755 22.27 17.51 -23.37
N ALA A 756 22.19 16.27 -22.90
CA ALA A 756 20.98 15.70 -22.33
C ALA A 756 20.55 16.45 -21.06
N ILE A 757 21.51 16.81 -20.19
CA ILE A 757 21.28 17.70 -19.04
C ILE A 757 20.71 19.04 -19.51
N CYS A 758 21.29 19.68 -20.53
CA CYS A 758 20.75 20.93 -21.09
C CYS A 758 19.31 20.76 -21.64
N ARG A 759 19.03 19.76 -22.48
CA ARG A 759 17.67 19.54 -23.01
C ARG A 759 16.62 19.32 -21.93
N ARG A 760 17.00 18.58 -20.89
CA ARG A 760 16.12 18.24 -19.75
C ARG A 760 16.20 19.30 -18.64
N LYS A 761 16.59 20.53 -19.01
CA LYS A 761 16.57 21.74 -18.18
C LYS A 761 17.29 21.54 -16.83
N GLY A 762 18.51 21.04 -16.88
CA GLY A 762 19.40 20.87 -15.73
C GLY A 762 19.19 19.58 -14.93
N VAL A 763 18.15 18.79 -15.19
CA VAL A 763 17.87 17.53 -14.47
C VAL A 763 18.01 16.35 -15.42
N TYR A 764 18.91 15.42 -15.11
CA TYR A 764 19.14 14.23 -15.92
C TYR A 764 19.67 13.07 -15.06
N ARG A 765 19.46 11.84 -15.55
CA ARG A 765 20.02 10.64 -14.94
C ARG A 765 20.50 9.68 -16.01
N GLY A 766 21.73 9.20 -15.84
CA GLY A 766 22.35 8.20 -16.70
C GLY A 766 23.20 7.23 -15.87
N LYS A 767 23.90 6.31 -16.53
CA LYS A 767 24.68 5.24 -15.89
C LYS A 767 25.69 5.68 -14.81
N HIS A 768 26.17 6.93 -14.88
CA HIS A 768 27.15 7.48 -13.93
C HIS A 768 26.53 8.24 -12.73
N GLY A 769 25.22 8.50 -12.71
CA GLY A 769 24.57 9.16 -11.57
C GLY A 769 23.34 10.00 -11.92
N HIS A 770 22.84 10.70 -10.90
CA HIS A 770 21.83 11.74 -11.02
C HIS A 770 22.52 13.11 -11.03
N TYR A 771 22.22 13.92 -12.05
CA TYR A 771 22.71 15.26 -12.23
C TYR A 771 21.52 16.21 -12.11
N ASP A 772 21.49 17.01 -11.04
CA ASP A 772 20.56 18.13 -10.89
C ASP A 772 21.37 19.40 -10.69
N TRP A 773 21.65 20.08 -11.80
CA TRP A 773 22.41 21.32 -11.82
C TRP A 773 21.65 22.49 -11.18
N ASN A 774 20.32 22.41 -11.12
CA ASN A 774 19.49 23.41 -10.46
C ASN A 774 19.63 23.28 -8.94
N GLN A 775 19.53 22.05 -8.42
CA GLN A 775 19.76 21.76 -7.01
C GLN A 775 21.22 22.04 -6.61
N GLN A 776 22.20 21.67 -7.44
CA GLN A 776 23.62 21.89 -7.13
C GLN A 776 24.01 23.38 -7.00
N LEU A 777 23.37 24.28 -7.76
CA LEU A 777 23.53 25.72 -7.56
C LEU A 777 22.73 26.24 -6.35
N ALA A 778 21.55 25.66 -6.07
CA ALA A 778 20.75 26.03 -4.90
C ALA A 778 21.39 25.57 -3.57
N GLU A 779 22.17 24.49 -3.56
CA GLU A 779 22.62 23.80 -2.34
C GLU A 779 23.35 24.71 -1.32
N PRO A 780 24.29 25.61 -1.68
CA PRO A 780 24.99 26.46 -0.71
C PRO A 780 24.07 27.51 -0.06
N MET A 781 23.07 27.99 -0.82
CA MET A 781 22.02 28.88 -0.34
C MET A 781 21.07 28.12 0.59
N LEU A 782 20.69 26.90 0.22
CA LEU A 782 19.80 26.03 1.01
C LEU A 782 20.44 25.62 2.33
N ALA A 783 21.71 25.19 2.34
CA ALA A 783 22.44 24.82 3.55
C ALA A 783 22.45 25.97 4.57
N THR A 784 22.83 27.17 4.13
CA THR A 784 22.81 28.40 4.96
C THR A 784 21.44 28.66 5.60
N LEU A 785 20.35 28.46 4.86
CA LEU A 785 18.99 28.73 5.34
C LEU A 785 18.38 27.60 6.19
N THR A 786 18.93 26.38 6.14
CA THR A 786 18.26 25.16 6.61
C THR A 786 17.94 25.17 8.12
N ILE A 787 18.95 25.42 8.97
CA ILE A 787 18.78 25.44 10.43
C ILE A 787 17.75 26.49 10.86
N ARG A 788 17.84 27.70 10.27
CA ARG A 788 16.96 28.83 10.55
C ARG A 788 15.52 28.53 10.13
N TRP A 789 15.33 27.99 8.93
CA TRP A 789 14.04 27.59 8.40
C TRP A 789 13.37 26.53 9.26
N GLU A 790 14.08 25.45 9.59
CA GLU A 790 13.57 24.38 10.45
C GLU A 790 13.11 24.93 11.81
N ARG A 791 13.97 25.68 12.50
CA ARG A 791 13.67 26.32 13.79
C ARG A 791 12.41 27.20 13.71
N THR A 792 12.29 28.01 12.67
CA THR A 792 11.15 28.90 12.45
C THR A 792 9.84 28.13 12.23
N PHE A 793 9.83 27.11 11.36
CA PHE A 793 8.61 26.38 11.01
C PHE A 793 8.25 25.24 11.97
N LYS A 794 9.21 24.55 12.61
CA LYS A 794 8.94 23.52 13.63
C LYS A 794 8.57 24.12 14.98
N ARG A 795 9.18 25.24 15.38
CA ARG A 795 9.16 25.71 16.78
C ARG A 795 8.55 27.10 16.94
N ASP A 796 9.07 28.11 16.25
CA ASP A 796 8.79 29.50 16.62
C ASP A 796 7.44 30.01 16.05
N LEU A 797 7.11 29.75 14.77
CA LEU A 797 5.77 30.04 14.22
C LEU A 797 4.65 29.18 14.87
N PRO A 798 4.84 27.86 15.12
CA PRO A 798 3.84 27.06 15.82
C PRO A 798 3.50 27.56 17.23
N LYS A 799 4.48 28.04 18.01
CA LYS A 799 4.25 28.62 19.34
C LYS A 799 3.40 29.90 19.27
N THR A 800 3.67 30.76 18.29
CA THR A 800 2.84 31.97 18.06
C THR A 800 1.43 31.62 17.59
N LEU A 801 1.24 30.53 16.83
CA LEU A 801 -0.10 30.05 16.49
C LEU A 801 -0.86 29.50 17.71
N ASP A 802 -0.20 28.83 18.66
CA ASP A 802 -0.84 28.30 19.88
C ASP A 802 -1.33 29.41 20.82
N SER A 803 -0.51 30.44 21.07
CA SER A 803 -0.85 31.49 22.05
C SER A 803 -2.08 32.31 21.63
N PHE A 804 -2.24 32.58 20.33
CA PHE A 804 -3.37 33.34 19.82
C PHE A 804 -4.71 32.58 19.86
N ILE A 805 -4.74 31.24 19.99
CA ILE A 805 -6.01 30.50 20.20
C ILE A 805 -6.69 30.97 21.50
N GLY A 806 -5.88 31.13 22.56
CA GLY A 806 -6.34 31.56 23.88
C GLY A 806 -7.09 32.88 23.82
N GLU A 807 -6.62 33.82 22.99
CA GLU A 807 -7.25 35.13 22.82
C GLU A 807 -8.65 35.06 22.19
N TYR A 808 -8.84 34.30 21.10
CA TYR A 808 -10.19 34.11 20.53
C TYR A 808 -11.15 33.46 21.54
N GLN A 809 -10.66 32.44 22.27
CA GLN A 809 -11.45 31.75 23.31
C GLN A 809 -11.78 32.66 24.51
N ARG A 810 -10.85 33.53 24.91
CA ARG A 810 -10.99 34.53 25.98
C ARG A 810 -11.96 35.64 25.59
N LEU A 811 -11.89 36.14 24.35
CA LEU A 811 -12.84 37.12 23.80
C LEU A 811 -14.27 36.55 23.73
N ALA A 812 -14.45 35.35 23.15
CA ALA A 812 -15.76 34.69 23.09
C ALA A 812 -16.36 34.46 24.50
N THR A 813 -15.54 34.02 25.46
CA THR A 813 -15.95 33.85 26.86
C THR A 813 -16.32 35.19 27.52
N THR A 814 -15.55 36.24 27.24
CA THR A 814 -15.79 37.60 27.76
C THR A 814 -17.07 38.20 27.20
N PHE A 815 -17.39 37.95 25.93
CA PHE A 815 -18.66 38.31 25.31
C PHE A 815 -19.82 37.55 25.97
N SER A 816 -19.76 36.21 26.04
CA SER A 816 -20.80 35.38 26.67
C SER A 816 -21.09 35.85 28.10
N ASN A 817 -20.06 36.03 28.92
CA ASN A 817 -20.19 36.46 30.31
C ASN A 817 -20.77 37.88 30.48
N LYS A 818 -20.59 38.78 29.50
CA LYS A 818 -21.19 40.12 29.52
C LYS A 818 -22.66 40.09 29.10
N VAL A 819 -23.01 39.25 28.13
CA VAL A 819 -24.38 39.08 27.63
C VAL A 819 -25.25 38.27 28.61
N GLU A 820 -24.73 37.15 29.14
CA GLU A 820 -25.37 36.35 30.22
C GLU A 820 -25.75 37.19 31.45
N LYS A 821 -24.96 38.23 31.77
CA LYS A 821 -25.19 39.10 32.94
C LYS A 821 -26.17 40.24 32.69
N ARG A 822 -26.57 40.51 31.44
CA ARG A 822 -27.39 41.68 31.08
C ARG A 822 -28.73 41.34 30.44
N LEU A 823 -28.85 40.22 29.72
CA LEU A 823 -30.13 39.81 29.12
C LEU A 823 -30.96 39.01 30.13
N VAL A 824 -32.08 39.58 30.58
CA VAL A 824 -32.98 38.99 31.60
C VAL A 824 -33.48 37.61 31.17
N VAL A 825 -33.81 37.48 29.88
CA VAL A 825 -34.21 36.23 29.20
C VAL A 825 -33.19 35.09 29.42
N ILE A 826 -31.90 35.41 29.57
CA ILE A 826 -30.83 34.43 29.80
C ILE A 826 -30.58 34.20 31.30
N THR A 827 -30.72 35.22 32.16
CA THR A 827 -30.54 35.05 33.61
C THR A 827 -31.64 34.18 34.24
N GLU A 828 -32.89 34.36 33.80
CA GLU A 828 -34.05 33.65 34.35
C GLU A 828 -34.22 32.25 33.73
N ASN A 829 -33.91 32.09 32.44
CA ASN A 829 -34.03 30.79 31.76
C ASN A 829 -32.79 29.89 31.99
N GLY A 830 -32.76 29.21 33.14
CA GLY A 830 -31.72 28.23 33.51
C GLY A 830 -31.59 27.00 32.58
N LYS A 831 -32.47 26.81 31.59
CA LYS A 831 -32.29 25.83 30.50
C LYS A 831 -31.53 26.45 29.33
N LEU A 832 -31.95 27.62 28.84
CA LEU A 832 -31.26 28.38 27.79
C LEU A 832 -29.81 28.72 28.20
N ARG A 833 -29.60 29.15 29.45
CA ARG A 833 -28.27 29.45 29.99
C ARG A 833 -27.32 28.25 29.98
N ARG A 834 -27.83 27.03 30.18
CA ARG A 834 -27.02 25.80 30.04
C ARG A 834 -26.68 25.53 28.58
N LYS A 835 -27.65 25.59 27.65
CA LYS A 835 -27.40 25.45 26.20
C LYS A 835 -26.33 26.43 25.71
N LEU A 836 -26.39 27.69 26.13
CA LEU A 836 -25.40 28.71 25.76
C LEU A 836 -23.98 28.43 26.28
N ARG A 837 -23.85 27.77 27.44
CA ARG A 837 -22.54 27.37 27.99
C ARG A 837 -21.94 26.17 27.25
N THR A 838 -22.77 25.18 26.90
CA THR A 838 -22.36 24.09 26.00
C THR A 838 -21.94 24.67 24.65
N GLN A 839 -22.73 25.58 24.08
CA GLN A 839 -22.44 26.22 22.81
C GLN A 839 -21.18 27.13 22.85
N LEU A 840 -20.90 27.78 23.98
CA LEU A 840 -19.63 28.48 24.18
C LEU A 840 -18.43 27.52 24.07
N GLN A 841 -18.58 26.27 24.49
CA GLN A 841 -17.54 25.24 24.34
C GLN A 841 -17.41 24.75 22.90
N THR A 842 -18.50 24.59 22.14
CA THR A 842 -18.43 24.27 20.70
C THR A 842 -17.76 25.38 19.89
N TYR A 843 -17.94 26.66 20.26
CA TYR A 843 -17.20 27.79 19.68
C TYR A 843 -15.70 27.71 19.98
N LYS A 844 -15.32 27.48 21.26
CA LYS A 844 -13.91 27.34 21.67
C LYS A 844 -13.21 26.20 20.94
N ASN A 845 -13.88 25.07 20.81
CA ASN A 845 -13.44 23.92 20.03
C ASN A 845 -13.33 24.25 18.53
N SER A 846 -14.25 25.03 17.97
CA SER A 846 -14.20 25.47 16.57
C SER A 846 -12.92 26.29 16.29
N PHE A 847 -12.53 27.19 17.19
CA PHE A 847 -11.22 27.87 17.13
C PHE A 847 -10.04 26.88 17.21
N ARG A 848 -10.12 25.86 18.07
CA ARG A 848 -9.08 24.82 18.19
C ARG A 848 -8.91 24.00 16.90
N TYR A 849 -10.00 23.57 16.26
CA TYR A 849 -9.94 22.83 14.98
C TYR A 849 -9.50 23.70 13.81
N MET A 850 -9.92 24.98 13.80
CA MET A 850 -9.42 25.98 12.84
C MET A 850 -7.91 26.13 12.95
N HIS A 851 -7.37 26.31 14.15
CA HIS A 851 -5.95 26.38 14.43
C HIS A 851 -5.18 25.13 13.94
N VAL A 852 -5.69 23.92 14.21
CA VAL A 852 -5.10 22.67 13.68
C VAL A 852 -5.09 22.67 12.14
N SER A 853 -6.13 23.18 11.49
CA SER A 853 -6.15 23.34 10.03
C SER A 853 -5.22 24.45 9.51
N LEU A 854 -4.88 25.46 10.32
CA LEU A 854 -3.91 26.51 9.98
C LEU A 854 -2.49 25.97 10.10
N LYS A 855 -2.16 25.25 11.18
CA LYS A 855 -0.88 24.51 11.29
C LYS A 855 -0.68 23.50 10.16
N LYS A 856 -1.74 22.78 9.73
CA LYS A 856 -1.67 21.93 8.53
C LYS A 856 -1.40 22.73 7.26
N LEU A 857 -2.10 23.85 7.03
CA LEU A 857 -1.85 24.68 5.85
C LEU A 857 -0.44 25.27 5.84
N MET A 858 0.03 25.83 6.95
CA MET A 858 1.36 26.46 7.03
C MET A 858 2.46 25.45 6.69
N ARG A 859 2.36 24.19 7.16
CA ARG A 859 3.25 23.10 6.74
C ARG A 859 3.13 22.76 5.24
N GLN A 860 1.93 22.79 4.65
CA GLN A 860 1.75 22.53 3.22
C GLN A 860 2.35 23.65 2.36
N GLU A 861 2.15 24.92 2.70
CA GLU A 861 2.77 26.05 2.00
C GLU A 861 4.29 26.05 2.18
N GLN A 862 4.82 25.76 3.39
CA GLN A 862 6.26 25.55 3.66
C GLN A 862 6.89 24.48 2.74
N LYS A 863 6.24 23.31 2.61
CA LYS A 863 6.66 22.25 1.69
C LYS A 863 6.53 22.66 0.21
N THR A 864 5.67 23.62 -0.11
CA THR A 864 5.55 24.17 -1.47
C THR A 864 6.73 25.10 -1.76
N VAL A 865 6.94 26.12 -0.93
CA VAL A 865 8.00 27.14 -1.14
C VAL A 865 9.40 26.52 -1.14
N SER A 866 9.72 25.57 -0.25
CA SER A 866 11.03 24.90 -0.26
C SER A 866 11.29 24.12 -1.56
N ARG A 867 10.25 23.53 -2.16
CA ARG A 867 10.35 22.69 -3.37
C ARG A 867 10.22 23.49 -4.67
N GLU A 868 9.82 24.76 -4.61
CA GLU A 868 9.82 25.69 -5.75
C GLU A 868 11.22 26.25 -6.09
N ILE A 869 12.20 26.08 -5.20
CA ILE A 869 13.56 26.64 -5.34
C ILE A 869 14.31 26.06 -6.55
N GLY A 870 14.38 24.73 -6.69
CA GLY A 870 14.98 24.09 -7.87
C GLY A 870 14.31 24.49 -9.20
N PRO A 871 12.96 24.44 -9.31
CA PRO A 871 12.22 24.99 -10.44
C PRO A 871 12.48 26.48 -10.75
N HIS A 872 12.83 27.30 -9.76
CA HIS A 872 13.21 28.70 -10.01
C HIS A 872 14.54 28.78 -10.76
N PHE A 873 15.60 28.13 -10.26
CA PHE A 873 16.88 28.04 -10.97
C PHE A 873 16.73 27.44 -12.37
N GLN A 874 15.91 26.40 -12.51
CA GLN A 874 15.56 25.79 -13.79
C GLN A 874 14.99 26.80 -14.79
N ASN A 875 14.09 27.68 -14.34
CA ASN A 875 13.52 28.72 -15.19
C ASN A 875 14.54 29.82 -15.55
N MET A 876 15.41 30.22 -14.62
CA MET A 876 16.47 31.21 -14.90
C MET A 876 17.48 30.66 -15.92
N LEU A 877 17.91 29.40 -15.75
CA LEU A 877 18.91 28.75 -16.61
C LEU A 877 18.33 28.23 -17.93
N ASN A 878 17.01 28.18 -18.09
CA ASN A 878 16.33 27.65 -19.29
C ASN A 878 16.83 28.30 -20.59
N ALA A 879 17.18 29.59 -20.59
CA ALA A 879 17.75 30.26 -21.77
C ALA A 879 19.10 29.65 -22.18
N ALA A 880 20.05 29.54 -21.23
CA ALA A 880 21.36 28.93 -21.46
C ALA A 880 21.26 27.44 -21.81
N TYR A 881 20.33 26.72 -21.18
CA TYR A 881 20.03 25.32 -21.49
C TYR A 881 19.52 25.12 -22.93
N VAL A 882 18.57 25.94 -23.39
CA VAL A 882 18.10 25.90 -24.78
C VAL A 882 19.24 26.25 -25.73
N GLU A 883 20.01 27.31 -25.47
CA GLU A 883 21.12 27.72 -26.33
C GLU A 883 22.22 26.65 -26.43
N ALA A 884 22.68 26.11 -25.30
CA ALA A 884 23.70 25.05 -25.28
C ALA A 884 23.19 23.76 -25.98
N SER A 885 21.92 23.39 -25.79
CA SER A 885 21.35 22.19 -26.42
C SER A 885 21.17 22.30 -27.94
N THR A 886 21.11 23.52 -28.50
CA THR A 886 20.84 23.78 -29.93
C THR A 886 22.08 24.04 -30.78
N ARG A 887 23.27 24.22 -30.18
CA ARG A 887 24.53 24.34 -30.96
C ARG A 887 24.84 23.06 -31.73
N THR A 888 25.50 23.16 -32.88
CA THR A 888 25.90 22.01 -33.71
C THR A 888 27.20 22.29 -34.48
N GLY A 889 28.02 21.27 -34.72
CA GLY A 889 29.23 21.35 -35.53
C GLY A 889 30.49 20.87 -34.82
N GLN A 890 31.66 21.27 -35.32
CA GLN A 890 32.95 20.97 -34.71
C GLN A 890 33.20 21.91 -33.51
N GLY A 891 33.80 21.38 -32.44
CA GLY A 891 34.11 22.15 -31.22
C GLY A 891 32.92 22.39 -30.28
N THR A 892 31.72 21.91 -30.60
CA THR A 892 30.49 22.21 -29.86
C THR A 892 30.52 21.83 -28.37
N PHE A 893 31.27 20.81 -27.95
CA PHE A 893 31.40 20.53 -26.50
C PHE A 893 32.07 21.66 -25.72
N GLN A 894 33.04 22.36 -26.32
CA GLN A 894 33.64 23.53 -25.68
C GLN A 894 32.65 24.70 -25.69
N GLN A 895 32.05 25.00 -26.85
CA GLN A 895 31.02 26.04 -26.97
C GLN A 895 29.88 25.90 -25.95
N MET A 896 29.41 24.67 -25.69
CA MET A 896 28.38 24.39 -24.68
C MET A 896 28.84 24.72 -23.26
N LYS A 897 30.09 24.40 -22.92
CA LYS A 897 30.69 24.78 -21.63
C LYS A 897 30.87 26.28 -21.54
N ASP A 898 31.32 26.93 -22.61
CA ASP A 898 31.54 28.37 -22.66
C ASP A 898 30.21 29.13 -22.48
N ILE A 899 29.13 28.70 -23.12
CA ILE A 899 27.77 29.24 -22.94
C ILE A 899 27.32 29.16 -21.48
N MET A 900 27.39 27.97 -20.87
CA MET A 900 27.01 27.79 -19.46
C MET A 900 27.91 28.60 -18.51
N SER A 901 29.22 28.66 -18.79
CA SER A 901 30.21 29.39 -17.99
C SER A 901 29.98 30.89 -18.03
N ASN A 902 29.78 31.45 -19.22
CA ASN A 902 29.56 32.88 -19.41
C ASN A 902 28.22 33.28 -18.80
N TYR A 903 27.14 32.57 -19.14
CA TYR A 903 25.80 32.89 -18.61
C TYR A 903 25.76 32.89 -17.08
N ILE A 904 26.37 31.90 -16.42
CA ILE A 904 26.36 31.84 -14.95
C ILE A 904 27.31 32.86 -14.33
N ASN A 905 28.48 33.14 -14.93
CA ASN A 905 29.36 34.20 -14.41
C ASN A 905 28.78 35.61 -14.60
N ASP A 906 28.09 35.87 -15.72
CA ASP A 906 27.41 37.14 -16.00
C ASP A 906 26.16 37.34 -15.13
N LYS A 907 25.57 36.24 -14.62
CA LYS A 907 24.30 36.29 -13.87
C LYS A 907 24.40 36.03 -12.38
N LYS A 908 25.41 35.34 -11.86
CA LYS A 908 25.44 34.84 -10.46
C LYS A 908 25.03 35.88 -9.39
N GLY A 909 25.63 37.07 -9.37
CA GLY A 909 25.30 38.15 -8.43
C GLY A 909 23.90 38.78 -8.58
N THR A 910 23.17 38.44 -9.64
CA THR A 910 21.72 38.67 -9.75
C THR A 910 20.92 37.40 -9.45
N MET A 911 21.32 36.25 -9.98
CA MET A 911 20.61 34.97 -9.92
C MET A 911 20.27 34.51 -8.50
N PHE A 912 21.24 34.53 -7.58
CA PHE A 912 21.01 34.12 -6.20
C PHE A 912 20.15 35.12 -5.41
N ARG A 913 20.25 36.41 -5.76
CA ARG A 913 19.47 37.47 -5.14
C ARG A 913 18.03 37.52 -5.63
N ASP A 914 17.82 37.29 -6.92
CA ASP A 914 16.49 37.13 -7.52
C ASP A 914 15.81 35.86 -7.01
N SER A 915 16.57 34.77 -6.83
CA SER A 915 16.09 33.53 -6.18
C SER A 915 15.60 33.77 -4.76
N THR A 916 16.39 34.44 -3.89
CA THR A 916 15.94 34.76 -2.52
C THR A 916 14.77 35.75 -2.53
N ASN A 917 14.71 36.69 -3.49
CA ASN A 917 13.56 37.57 -3.67
C ASN A 917 12.28 36.82 -4.10
N GLU A 918 12.34 35.83 -4.99
CA GLU A 918 11.15 35.03 -5.33
C GLU A 918 10.72 34.14 -4.16
N ILE A 919 11.65 33.54 -3.41
CA ILE A 919 11.33 32.83 -2.15
C ILE A 919 10.61 33.79 -1.18
N LYS A 920 11.08 35.05 -1.06
CA LYS A 920 10.42 36.10 -0.25
C LYS A 920 9.00 36.39 -0.73
N GLN A 921 8.77 36.41 -2.04
CA GLN A 921 7.44 36.59 -2.62
C GLN A 921 6.52 35.38 -2.38
N GLN A 922 7.01 34.15 -2.57
CA GLN A 922 6.24 32.93 -2.34
C GLN A 922 5.89 32.72 -0.86
N MET A 923 6.81 33.02 0.06
CA MET A 923 6.48 33.10 1.49
C MET A 923 5.39 34.13 1.79
N ARG A 924 5.48 35.35 1.24
CA ARG A 924 4.42 36.36 1.41
C ARG A 924 3.07 35.91 0.86
N LYS A 925 3.05 35.30 -0.34
CA LYS A 925 1.84 34.68 -0.93
C LYS A 925 1.26 33.60 0.01
N ALA A 926 2.10 32.73 0.57
CA ALA A 926 1.72 31.69 1.54
C ALA A 926 1.15 32.24 2.87
N VAL A 927 1.77 33.27 3.43
CA VAL A 927 1.30 33.96 4.65
C VAL A 927 -0.07 34.60 4.40
N ILE A 928 -0.26 35.28 3.26
CA ILE A 928 -1.54 35.92 2.87
C ILE A 928 -2.64 34.86 2.62
N ARG A 929 -2.33 33.73 1.98
CA ARG A 929 -3.27 32.58 1.85
C ARG A 929 -3.71 32.07 3.21
N THR A 930 -2.76 31.91 4.14
CA THR A 930 -3.02 31.44 5.51
C THR A 930 -3.84 32.45 6.31
N GLN A 931 -3.54 33.75 6.20
CA GLN A 931 -4.32 34.85 6.79
C GLN A 931 -5.76 34.88 6.27
N THR A 932 -5.95 34.77 4.96
CA THR A 932 -7.27 34.75 4.31
C THR A 932 -8.12 33.58 4.83
N LYS A 933 -7.50 32.40 4.99
CA LYS A 933 -8.17 31.21 5.56
C LYS A 933 -8.47 31.37 7.05
N ALA A 934 -7.60 32.02 7.82
CA ALA A 934 -7.82 32.32 9.24
C ALA A 934 -8.98 33.31 9.42
N MET A 935 -8.96 34.46 8.74
CA MET A 935 -10.05 35.44 8.75
C MET A 935 -11.39 34.81 8.36
N LYS A 936 -11.42 33.96 7.32
CA LYS A 936 -12.62 33.23 6.93
C LYS A 936 -13.12 32.27 8.01
N GLY A 937 -12.22 31.55 8.68
CA GLY A 937 -12.57 30.66 9.80
C GLY A 937 -13.11 31.42 11.01
N VAL A 938 -12.45 32.50 11.41
CA VAL A 938 -12.87 33.37 12.52
C VAL A 938 -14.24 34.01 12.23
N ASN A 939 -14.47 34.46 10.99
CA ASN A 939 -15.75 35.00 10.54
C ASN A 939 -16.87 33.92 10.50
N ASP A 940 -16.58 32.69 10.06
CA ASP A 940 -17.53 31.56 10.14
C ASP A 940 -17.98 31.30 11.61
N VAL A 941 -17.06 31.32 12.58
CA VAL A 941 -17.40 31.18 14.00
C VAL A 941 -18.16 32.41 14.53
N PHE A 942 -17.73 33.63 14.17
CA PHE A 942 -18.41 34.87 14.54
C PHE A 942 -19.86 34.92 14.04
N LYS A 943 -20.12 34.51 12.80
CA LYS A 943 -21.49 34.42 12.24
C LYS A 943 -22.37 33.46 13.03
N THR A 944 -21.79 32.36 13.51
CA THR A 944 -22.50 31.39 14.36
C THR A 944 -22.87 32.02 15.71
N ILE A 945 -21.90 32.68 16.38
CA ILE A 945 -22.14 33.44 17.62
C ILE A 945 -23.23 34.51 17.40
N SER A 946 -23.11 35.27 16.31
CA SER A 946 -24.02 36.36 15.96
C SER A 946 -25.45 35.86 15.76
N ARG A 947 -25.64 34.79 14.97
CA ARG A 947 -26.94 34.12 14.80
C ARG A 947 -27.55 33.72 16.13
N ASP A 948 -26.82 32.92 16.90
CA ASP A 948 -27.40 32.20 18.04
C ASP A 948 -27.80 33.14 19.18
N TYR A 949 -27.06 34.23 19.39
CA TYR A 949 -27.47 35.28 20.34
C TYR A 949 -28.55 36.21 19.77
N THR A 950 -28.56 36.47 18.45
CA THR A 950 -29.60 37.31 17.82
C THR A 950 -30.97 36.62 17.81
N ALA A 951 -31.00 35.30 17.63
CA ALA A 951 -32.23 34.50 17.67
C ALA A 951 -33.02 34.70 18.98
N ILE A 952 -32.32 34.76 20.12
CA ILE A 952 -32.89 34.98 21.46
C ILE A 952 -33.69 36.27 21.56
N VAL A 953 -33.34 37.31 20.79
CA VAL A 953 -33.96 38.64 20.89
C VAL A 953 -34.89 38.95 19.71
N ASN A 954 -34.82 38.23 18.59
CA ASN A 954 -35.47 38.64 17.33
C ASN A 954 -36.66 37.81 16.84
N ARG A 955 -37.01 36.65 17.43
CA ARG A 955 -38.11 35.80 16.92
C ARG A 955 -39.49 36.50 16.97
N SER A 956 -40.25 36.40 15.89
CA SER A 956 -41.68 36.70 15.82
C SER A 956 -42.35 35.57 15.03
N GLU A 957 -43.10 34.71 15.72
CA GLU A 957 -43.63 33.48 15.12
C GLU A 957 -44.68 33.75 14.03
N THR A 958 -44.56 33.06 12.89
CA THR A 958 -45.67 32.87 11.95
C THR A 958 -46.26 31.47 12.07
N GLN A 959 -47.48 31.27 11.58
CA GLN A 959 -48.18 29.98 11.70
C GLN A 959 -47.50 28.84 10.91
N LYS A 960 -46.70 29.15 9.87
CA LYS A 960 -45.91 28.15 9.14
C LYS A 960 -44.72 27.67 9.96
N ASP A 961 -44.07 28.56 10.70
CA ASP A 961 -42.88 28.23 11.49
C ASP A 961 -43.22 27.17 12.54
N ARG A 962 -44.32 27.35 13.28
CA ARG A 962 -44.79 26.41 14.33
C ARG A 962 -44.90 24.95 13.90
N ALA A 963 -45.23 24.67 12.63
CA ALA A 963 -45.30 23.30 12.11
C ALA A 963 -43.89 22.69 11.92
N MET A 964 -43.00 23.45 11.29
CA MET A 964 -41.58 23.10 11.13
C MET A 964 -40.87 22.98 12.49
N GLU A 965 -41.09 23.93 13.39
CA GLU A 965 -40.56 23.97 14.76
C GLU A 965 -40.93 22.73 15.56
N LYS A 966 -42.16 22.22 15.41
CA LYS A 966 -42.64 21.01 16.08
C LYS A 966 -41.93 19.74 15.56
N GLU A 967 -41.69 19.63 14.25
CA GLU A 967 -40.99 18.49 13.64
C GLU A 967 -39.48 18.52 13.96
N LEU A 968 -38.82 19.67 13.81
CA LEU A 968 -37.43 19.85 14.22
C LEU A 968 -37.25 19.62 15.73
N GLY A 969 -38.17 20.14 16.55
CA GLY A 969 -38.19 19.96 18.00
C GLY A 969 -38.55 18.56 18.48
N ALA A 970 -38.99 17.66 17.58
CA ALA A 970 -39.06 16.22 17.84
C ALA A 970 -37.71 15.56 17.55
N ILE A 971 -37.13 15.78 16.37
CA ILE A 971 -35.82 15.21 15.97
C ILE A 971 -34.72 15.63 16.95
N LEU A 972 -34.69 16.89 17.38
CA LEU A 972 -33.71 17.41 18.35
C LEU A 972 -33.85 16.81 19.76
N LYS A 973 -34.91 16.03 20.05
CA LYS A 973 -35.05 15.23 21.29
C LYS A 973 -34.61 13.78 21.10
N GLU A 974 -34.60 13.26 19.86
CA GLU A 974 -34.03 11.95 19.54
C GLU A 974 -32.50 11.96 19.58
N ILE A 975 -31.88 13.12 19.31
CA ILE A 975 -30.41 13.29 19.27
C ILE A 975 -29.83 13.18 20.69
N THR A 976 -29.37 11.98 21.06
CA THR A 976 -28.72 11.71 22.35
C THR A 976 -27.19 11.84 22.36
N LEU A 977 -26.53 12.01 21.19
CA LEU A 977 -25.05 11.98 21.05
C LEU A 977 -24.28 12.87 22.04
N PHE A 978 -24.85 13.99 22.43
CA PHE A 978 -24.17 15.06 23.19
C PHE A 978 -24.58 15.08 24.67
N ILE A 979 -25.33 14.08 25.14
CA ILE A 979 -25.61 13.86 26.56
C ILE A 979 -24.34 13.25 27.18
N GLU A 980 -23.96 13.71 28.38
CA GLU A 980 -22.87 13.07 29.14
C GLU A 980 -23.34 11.70 29.64
N PRO A 981 -22.50 10.64 29.58
CA PRO A 981 -22.88 9.34 30.14
C PRO A 981 -23.14 9.47 31.64
N ALA A 982 -24.16 8.77 32.16
CA ALA A 982 -24.41 8.72 33.59
C ALA A 982 -23.20 8.09 34.30
N VAL A 983 -22.65 8.79 35.29
CA VAL A 983 -21.45 8.36 36.03
C VAL A 983 -21.87 7.38 37.14
N ASP A 984 -22.44 6.25 36.72
CA ASP A 984 -22.89 5.13 37.55
C ASP A 984 -22.51 3.79 36.88
N ALA A 985 -21.20 3.60 36.70
CA ALA A 985 -20.60 2.31 36.39
C ALA A 985 -19.33 2.15 37.24
N PRO A 986 -19.25 1.16 38.15
CA PRO A 986 -18.06 0.97 38.96
C PRO A 986 -16.87 0.57 38.07
N MET A 987 -15.67 1.07 38.39
CA MET A 987 -14.46 0.70 37.68
C MET A 987 -14.23 -0.81 37.79
N ALA A 988 -14.31 -1.52 36.67
CA ALA A 988 -13.63 -2.79 36.53
C ALA A 988 -12.12 -2.51 36.60
N MET A 989 -11.43 -3.17 37.54
CA MET A 989 -9.97 -3.14 37.59
C MET A 989 -9.45 -4.05 36.47
N GLU A 990 -8.87 -3.46 35.43
CA GLU A 990 -7.88 -4.18 34.63
C GLU A 990 -6.61 -4.29 35.49
N VAL A 991 -6.15 -5.53 35.70
CA VAL A 991 -4.96 -5.85 36.50
C VAL A 991 -3.87 -6.29 35.51
N GLU A 992 -2.75 -5.57 35.57
CA GLU A 992 -1.42 -5.84 34.99
C GLU A 992 -1.36 -6.49 33.59
#